data_AF-A0A9R0XSB5-F1
#
_entry.id   AF-A0A9R0XSB5-F1
#
_cell.length_a   1.000
_cell.length_b   1.000
_cell.length_c   1.000
_cell.angle_alpha   90.00
_cell.angle_beta   90.00
_cell.angle_gamma   90.00
#
_symmetry.space_group_name_H-M   'P 1'
#
loop_
_entity.id
_entity.type
_entity.pdbx_description
1 polymer ?
#
loop_
_entity_poly.entity_id
_entity_poly.type
_entity_poly.pdbx_seq_one_letter_code
_entity_poly.pdbx_strand_id
1 'polypeptide(L)'
;MVSEEEQQRIEKVFDELCPPPRLEYLAIEGYFGRWLPWWMMSSSAVPLKSLRTLMIDDLACCTQLPDGLCQLPYLEFIQINRAPAIKRVGPDFLQSYHQHSPRPSQVVIAFPRLHKMNLIGMVEWEEWEWEEQVQAFPVLQELFLEHCKLKCLPPGLASQASALNNLHIYYVHSLISLANFPSLVELKLNEILDLEMITNLPRLQKLTIEDCPKLKALEGVPALQRLILTDKDMETLPEYMGCINPRHFELYCSLALLASIAAAQSGPEWDKFNHIEHVKAYACGDDNSRKWYVLYTANPYNLETNVGLSFLSRGTLTFLEDTQRFESLFKMTRKTFSYICSLVMGPSMEDMNSCTFIDGRVLSLQDRVVVALRRLQCTEPTETIASSVGVSESTVLLVTERFAAAVWQEADHHFLWPDSRQTDKIKSMFYKIHNMHNCCGVICTIDTTFGPNCDHEKIESTQMQVIVDPEMRFRNIWFGPAGRLNHLNRLYDSELFQECEKGTWLNGSKLKVALDGPEVGEYIIGDAGYPLLPWLLTPYHEEDHSDYKAEFNRRHSAATTCAMKAVARLKDTWKCLQGEMPSPVNPNTLIQIIYGCCMLHNIVIEMEDDAAMLSSKWRNYSKEVRQLAKEDAVRARDMLSQYFLASRSSESGRAG
;
A
#
# COMPACT_ATOMS: atom_id res chain seq x y z
N MET A 1 -13.57 -16.92 -6.42
CA MET A 1 -14.82 -16.17 -6.66
C MET A 1 -15.98 -17.09 -6.31
N VAL A 2 -17.01 -16.58 -5.65
CA VAL A 2 -18.25 -17.33 -5.36
C VAL A 2 -19.09 -17.41 -6.65
N SER A 3 -19.62 -18.59 -6.97
CA SER A 3 -20.45 -18.80 -8.16
C SER A 3 -21.83 -18.15 -8.02
N GLU A 4 -22.48 -17.76 -9.12
CA GLU A 4 -23.87 -17.23 -9.07
C GLU A 4 -24.85 -18.23 -8.46
N GLU A 5 -24.62 -19.53 -8.65
CA GLU A 5 -25.44 -20.59 -8.04
C GLU A 5 -25.34 -20.58 -6.52
N GLU A 6 -24.14 -20.39 -5.96
CA GLU A 6 -23.93 -20.28 -4.52
C GLU A 6 -24.56 -19.00 -3.96
N GLN A 7 -24.48 -17.87 -4.68
CA GLN A 7 -25.14 -16.61 -4.32
C GLN A 7 -26.65 -16.80 -4.21
N GLN A 8 -27.28 -17.43 -5.22
CA GLN A 8 -28.72 -17.71 -5.19
C GLN A 8 -29.11 -18.69 -4.09
N ARG A 9 -28.24 -19.66 -3.76
CA ARG A 9 -28.50 -20.61 -2.67
C ARG A 9 -28.49 -19.91 -1.32
N ILE A 10 -27.50 -19.06 -1.04
CA ILE A 10 -27.45 -18.34 0.24
C ILE A 10 -28.61 -17.35 0.38
N GLU A 11 -29.00 -16.65 -0.69
CA GLU A 11 -30.18 -15.78 -0.71
C GLU A 11 -31.43 -16.54 -0.29
N LYS A 12 -31.71 -17.69 -0.94
CA LYS A 12 -32.85 -18.54 -0.59
C LYS A 12 -32.83 -19.04 0.84
N VAL A 13 -31.65 -19.39 1.38
CA VAL A 13 -31.52 -19.82 2.77
C VAL A 13 -31.86 -18.67 3.72
N PHE A 14 -31.32 -17.48 3.48
CA PHE A 14 -31.54 -16.31 4.32
C PHE A 14 -32.98 -15.78 4.25
N ASP A 15 -33.65 -15.93 3.11
CA ASP A 15 -35.06 -15.59 2.94
C ASP A 15 -36.00 -16.43 3.84
N GLU A 16 -35.62 -17.68 4.14
CA GLU A 16 -36.36 -18.58 5.03
C GLU A 16 -36.03 -18.35 6.52
N LEU A 17 -34.88 -17.72 6.82
CA LEU A 17 -34.41 -17.43 8.18
C LEU A 17 -35.06 -16.16 8.76
N CYS A 18 -36.39 -16.13 8.82
CA CYS A 18 -37.14 -15.01 9.37
C CYS A 18 -36.87 -14.83 10.88
N PRO A 19 -36.33 -13.68 11.33
CA PRO A 19 -36.06 -13.42 12.73
C PRO A 19 -37.33 -13.27 13.57
N PRO A 20 -37.29 -13.57 14.89
CA PRO A 20 -38.44 -13.39 15.76
C PRO A 20 -38.75 -11.89 15.98
N PRO A 21 -40.02 -11.50 16.17
CA PRO A 21 -40.43 -10.07 16.25
C PRO A 21 -39.92 -9.34 17.51
N ARG A 22 -39.43 -10.08 18.50
CA ARG A 22 -38.82 -9.55 19.74
C ARG A 22 -37.30 -9.47 19.67
N LEU A 23 -36.70 -9.72 18.51
CA LEU A 23 -35.25 -9.62 18.34
C LEU A 23 -34.78 -8.19 18.56
N GLU A 24 -33.85 -8.00 19.49
CA GLU A 24 -33.28 -6.67 19.80
C GLU A 24 -31.90 -6.47 19.16
N TYR A 25 -31.17 -7.55 18.90
CA TYR A 25 -29.84 -7.55 18.31
C TYR A 25 -29.80 -8.54 17.14
N LEU A 26 -29.35 -8.07 15.98
CA LEU A 26 -29.15 -8.90 14.79
C LEU A 26 -27.74 -8.68 14.26
N ALA A 27 -26.98 -9.78 14.12
CA ALA A 27 -25.69 -9.80 13.44
C ALA A 27 -25.75 -10.72 12.22
N ILE A 28 -25.24 -10.24 11.08
CA ILE A 28 -25.10 -11.01 9.85
C ILE A 28 -23.62 -10.96 9.45
N GLU A 29 -22.96 -12.10 9.34
CA GLU A 29 -21.53 -12.19 9.03
C GLU A 29 -21.29 -13.11 7.82
N GLY A 30 -20.44 -12.66 6.90
CA GLY A 30 -20.01 -13.47 5.74
C GLY A 30 -21.10 -13.72 4.71
N TYR A 31 -22.06 -12.80 4.59
CA TYR A 31 -23.15 -12.92 3.61
C TYR A 31 -22.68 -12.51 2.21
N PHE A 32 -22.69 -13.47 1.28
CA PHE A 32 -22.21 -13.29 -0.09
C PHE A 32 -23.33 -13.31 -1.14
N GLY A 33 -24.59 -13.13 -0.75
CA GLY A 33 -25.68 -12.88 -1.70
C GLY A 33 -25.56 -11.49 -2.33
N ARG A 34 -26.20 -11.29 -3.49
CA ARG A 34 -26.30 -9.97 -4.13
C ARG A 34 -27.33 -9.09 -3.43
N TRP A 35 -28.39 -9.71 -2.92
CA TRP A 35 -29.51 -9.04 -2.28
C TRP A 35 -29.60 -9.46 -0.83
N LEU A 36 -29.82 -8.52 0.10
CA LEU A 36 -30.17 -8.89 1.47
C LEU A 36 -31.57 -9.54 1.51
N PRO A 37 -31.86 -10.39 2.50
CA PRO A 37 -33.11 -11.14 2.51
C PRO A 37 -34.36 -10.25 2.48
N TRP A 38 -35.42 -10.75 1.84
CA TRP A 38 -36.64 -9.97 1.53
C TRP A 38 -37.30 -9.36 2.78
N TRP A 39 -37.19 -10.02 3.95
CA TRP A 39 -37.72 -9.54 5.22
C TRP A 39 -36.96 -8.33 5.78
N MET A 40 -35.73 -8.05 5.32
CA MET A 40 -35.01 -6.79 5.59
C MET A 40 -35.41 -5.68 4.61
N MET A 41 -35.84 -6.04 3.40
CA MET A 41 -36.24 -5.10 2.36
C MET A 41 -37.68 -4.59 2.57
N SER A 42 -38.55 -5.36 3.23
CA SER A 42 -39.94 -4.98 3.48
C SER A 42 -40.34 -5.09 4.96
N SER A 43 -40.40 -3.95 5.65
CA SER A 43 -40.83 -3.87 7.05
C SER A 43 -42.30 -4.31 7.27
N SER A 44 -43.08 -4.39 6.18
CA SER A 44 -44.50 -4.74 6.21
C SER A 44 -44.75 -6.23 6.47
N ALA A 45 -43.78 -7.09 6.16
CA ALA A 45 -43.97 -8.54 6.23
C ALA A 45 -43.41 -9.18 7.50
N VAL A 46 -42.24 -8.71 7.97
CA VAL A 46 -41.66 -9.13 9.25
C VAL A 46 -41.39 -7.89 10.09
N PRO A 47 -42.28 -7.52 11.02
CA PRO A 47 -42.13 -6.31 11.80
C PRO A 47 -41.06 -6.47 12.86
N LEU A 48 -39.82 -6.07 12.55
CA LEU A 48 -38.67 -6.01 13.47
C LEU A 48 -38.79 -4.84 14.47
N LYS A 49 -39.93 -4.76 15.16
CA LYS A 49 -40.32 -3.63 16.03
C LYS A 49 -39.53 -3.55 17.33
N SER A 50 -38.70 -4.54 17.64
CA SER A 50 -37.86 -4.52 18.85
C SER A 50 -36.38 -4.34 18.54
N LEU A 51 -36.00 -4.33 17.25
CA LEU A 51 -34.60 -4.32 16.85
C LEU A 51 -33.97 -2.98 17.19
N ARG A 52 -32.92 -3.02 18.01
CA ARG A 52 -32.13 -1.86 18.47
C ARG A 52 -30.76 -1.81 17.82
N THR A 53 -30.17 -2.97 17.54
CA THR A 53 -28.79 -3.08 17.07
C THR A 53 -28.73 -3.99 15.85
N LEU A 54 -28.22 -3.46 14.75
CA LEU A 54 -27.97 -4.21 13.52
C LEU A 54 -26.48 -4.13 13.17
N MET A 55 -25.83 -5.28 13.12
CA MET A 55 -24.44 -5.41 12.70
C MET A 55 -24.38 -6.30 11.47
N ILE A 56 -23.74 -5.81 10.42
CA ILE A 56 -23.53 -6.56 9.19
C ILE A 56 -22.05 -6.52 8.88
N ASP A 57 -21.42 -7.69 8.77
CA ASP A 57 -20.01 -7.84 8.42
C ASP A 57 -19.84 -8.71 7.17
N ASP A 58 -18.97 -8.27 6.28
CA ASP A 58 -18.58 -8.94 5.04
C ASP A 58 -19.76 -9.21 4.09
N LEU A 59 -20.34 -8.14 3.57
CA LEU A 59 -21.28 -8.15 2.44
C LEU A 59 -20.54 -8.28 1.10
N ALA A 60 -19.88 -9.41 0.89
CA ALA A 60 -18.89 -9.58 -0.19
C ALA A 60 -19.43 -9.30 -1.60
N CYS A 61 -20.71 -9.58 -1.87
CA CYS A 61 -21.32 -9.45 -3.20
C CYS A 61 -22.55 -8.53 -3.23
N CYS A 62 -22.93 -7.94 -2.10
CA CYS A 62 -24.16 -7.14 -2.02
C CYS A 62 -23.96 -5.78 -2.71
N THR A 63 -24.89 -5.42 -3.60
CA THR A 63 -24.76 -4.21 -4.43
C THR A 63 -25.51 -3.00 -3.89
N GLN A 64 -26.47 -3.21 -2.98
CA GLN A 64 -27.35 -2.18 -2.44
C GLN A 64 -27.68 -2.43 -0.97
N LEU A 65 -27.82 -1.36 -0.19
CA LEU A 65 -28.38 -1.45 1.17
C LEU A 65 -29.92 -1.57 1.09
N PRO A 66 -30.58 -2.23 2.06
CA PRO A 66 -32.03 -2.40 2.02
C PRO A 66 -32.75 -1.11 2.40
N ASP A 67 -33.64 -0.67 1.52
CA ASP A 67 -34.51 0.49 1.74
C ASP A 67 -35.44 0.29 2.96
N GLY A 68 -35.81 -0.96 3.27
CA GLY A 68 -36.66 -1.31 4.40
C GLY A 68 -36.05 -0.99 5.78
N LEU A 69 -34.73 -0.82 5.88
CA LEU A 69 -34.06 -0.54 7.16
C LEU A 69 -34.43 0.81 7.74
N CYS A 70 -34.74 1.80 6.90
CA CYS A 70 -35.08 3.15 7.35
C CYS A 70 -36.36 3.22 8.17
N GLN A 71 -37.23 2.20 8.06
CA GLN A 71 -38.51 2.13 8.75
C GLN A 71 -38.44 1.47 10.13
N LEU A 72 -37.28 0.97 10.54
CA LEU A 72 -37.10 0.32 11.84
C LEU A 72 -37.28 1.33 12.99
N PRO A 73 -38.36 1.24 13.79
CA PRO A 73 -38.78 2.35 14.65
C PRO A 73 -37.95 2.51 15.93
N TYR A 74 -37.17 1.48 16.30
CA TYR A 74 -36.36 1.45 17.52
C TYR A 74 -34.89 1.16 17.27
N LEU A 75 -34.43 1.20 16.00
CA LEU A 75 -33.04 0.97 15.69
C LEU A 75 -32.21 2.14 16.24
N GLU A 76 -31.26 1.82 17.12
CA GLU A 76 -30.38 2.75 17.83
C GLU A 76 -28.96 2.74 17.28
N PHE A 77 -28.49 1.58 16.81
CA PHE A 77 -27.16 1.40 16.24
C PHE A 77 -27.20 0.57 14.97
N ILE A 78 -26.51 1.05 13.93
CA ILE A 78 -26.23 0.28 12.72
C ILE A 78 -24.74 0.31 12.42
N GLN A 79 -24.17 -0.87 12.16
CA GLN A 79 -22.82 -1.02 11.67
C GLN A 79 -22.82 -1.90 10.42
N ILE A 80 -22.21 -1.38 9.36
CA ILE A 80 -21.91 -2.14 8.15
C ILE A 80 -20.40 -2.13 7.98
N ASN A 81 -19.79 -3.30 8.10
CA ASN A 81 -18.38 -3.54 7.88
C ASN A 81 -18.19 -4.32 6.58
N ARG A 82 -17.25 -3.87 5.75
CA ARG A 82 -16.82 -4.52 4.51
C ARG A 82 -17.98 -4.86 3.56
N ALA A 83 -18.45 -3.87 2.81
CA ALA A 83 -19.41 -4.05 1.72
C ALA A 83 -18.83 -3.57 0.37
N PRO A 84 -17.88 -4.33 -0.21
CA PRO A 84 -17.06 -3.85 -1.33
C PRO A 84 -17.81 -3.72 -2.67
N ALA A 85 -18.99 -4.33 -2.81
CA ALA A 85 -19.77 -4.27 -4.05
C ALA A 85 -20.77 -3.11 -4.10
N ILE A 86 -20.97 -2.39 -2.99
CA ILE A 86 -21.87 -1.23 -2.91
C ILE A 86 -21.15 -0.01 -3.48
N LYS A 87 -21.72 0.56 -4.55
CA LYS A 87 -21.15 1.73 -5.24
C LYS A 87 -21.88 3.03 -4.96
N ARG A 88 -23.19 2.96 -4.75
CA ARG A 88 -24.07 4.11 -4.58
C ARG A 88 -25.09 3.81 -3.48
N VAL A 89 -25.31 4.79 -2.60
CA VAL A 89 -26.41 4.79 -1.63
C VAL A 89 -27.30 5.96 -2.01
N GLY A 90 -28.41 5.65 -2.67
CA GLY A 90 -29.36 6.64 -3.17
C GLY A 90 -30.41 7.05 -2.14
N PRO A 91 -31.34 7.95 -2.53
CA PRO A 91 -32.43 8.41 -1.67
C PRO A 91 -33.38 7.29 -1.26
N ASP A 92 -33.42 6.18 -2.00
CA ASP A 92 -34.22 4.97 -1.72
C ASP A 92 -33.90 4.39 -0.34
N PHE A 93 -32.66 4.52 0.11
CA PHE A 93 -32.24 4.13 1.46
C PHE A 93 -32.96 4.93 2.57
N LEU A 94 -33.55 6.07 2.23
CA LEU A 94 -34.27 6.96 3.14
C LEU A 94 -35.76 7.12 2.77
N GLN A 95 -36.19 6.61 1.62
CA GLN A 95 -37.56 6.72 1.12
C GLN A 95 -38.12 5.35 0.73
N SER A 96 -39.19 4.96 1.39
CA SER A 96 -40.00 3.82 0.94
C SER A 96 -41.01 4.28 -0.11
N TYR A 97 -40.84 3.82 -1.36
CA TYR A 97 -41.87 4.00 -2.40
C TYR A 97 -43.09 3.13 -2.09
N HIS A 98 -44.11 3.70 -1.45
CA HIS A 98 -45.46 3.16 -1.59
C HIS A 98 -46.00 3.54 -2.98
N GLN A 99 -45.80 2.68 -3.97
CA GLN A 99 -46.31 2.90 -5.33
C GLN A 99 -47.84 3.01 -5.44
N HIS A 100 -48.64 2.77 -4.40
CA HIS A 100 -50.11 2.82 -4.49
C HIS A 100 -50.81 3.40 -3.25
N SER A 101 -50.65 4.70 -2.97
CA SER A 101 -51.63 5.42 -2.13
C SER A 101 -51.79 6.90 -2.53
N PRO A 102 -53.00 7.34 -2.92
CA PRO A 102 -53.27 8.70 -3.42
C PRO A 102 -53.44 9.72 -2.27
N ARG A 103 -52.62 9.65 -1.21
CA ARG A 103 -52.69 10.59 -0.07
C ARG A 103 -51.32 11.06 0.39
N PRO A 104 -50.95 12.33 0.16
CA PRO A 104 -49.72 12.93 0.67
C PRO A 104 -49.94 13.40 2.12
N SER A 105 -49.99 12.48 3.10
CA SER A 105 -50.36 12.89 4.48
C SER A 105 -49.64 12.22 5.65
N GLN A 106 -48.62 11.40 5.43
CA GLN A 106 -47.70 11.00 6.52
C GLN A 106 -46.26 11.07 6.04
N VAL A 107 -45.54 12.10 6.48
CA VAL A 107 -44.08 12.19 6.35
C VAL A 107 -43.51 11.13 7.29
N VAL A 108 -43.05 10.01 6.75
CA VAL A 108 -42.38 8.97 7.54
C VAL A 108 -40.95 9.41 7.74
N ILE A 109 -40.55 9.63 8.99
CA ILE A 109 -39.17 9.97 9.33
C ILE A 109 -38.32 8.71 9.24
N ALA A 110 -37.30 8.73 8.38
CA ALA A 110 -36.34 7.63 8.26
C ALA A 110 -35.40 7.59 9.48
N PHE A 111 -35.16 6.39 10.00
CA PHE A 111 -34.29 6.14 11.16
C PHE A 111 -34.61 7.03 12.38
N PRO A 112 -35.83 6.96 12.93
CA PRO A 112 -36.32 7.91 13.92
C PRO A 112 -35.60 7.86 15.28
N ARG A 113 -34.89 6.76 15.58
CA ARG A 113 -34.20 6.53 16.86
C ARG A 113 -32.72 6.17 16.72
N LEU A 114 -32.15 6.31 15.52
CA LEU A 114 -30.76 5.92 15.29
C LEU A 114 -29.83 6.94 15.94
N HIS A 115 -29.02 6.50 16.90
CA HIS A 115 -28.07 7.34 17.65
C HIS A 115 -26.67 7.29 17.06
N LYS A 116 -26.27 6.12 16.53
CA LYS A 116 -24.93 5.92 15.98
C LYS A 116 -24.95 5.06 14.72
N MET A 117 -24.16 5.48 13.73
CA MET A 117 -24.03 4.81 12.44
C MET A 117 -22.56 4.64 12.08
N ASN A 118 -22.15 3.41 11.81
CA ASN A 118 -20.79 3.06 11.40
C ASN A 118 -20.81 2.43 10.00
N LEU A 119 -20.10 3.02 9.05
CA LEU A 119 -19.94 2.51 7.69
C LEU A 119 -18.45 2.35 7.39
N ILE A 120 -17.97 1.10 7.37
CA ILE A 120 -16.55 0.76 7.38
C ILE A 120 -16.25 -0.17 6.20
N GLY A 121 -15.17 0.09 5.45
CA GLY A 121 -14.70 -0.82 4.40
C GLY A 121 -15.63 -0.92 3.19
N MET A 122 -16.40 0.12 2.90
CA MET A 122 -17.24 0.25 1.70
C MET A 122 -16.41 0.81 0.54
N VAL A 123 -15.42 0.04 0.09
CA VAL A 123 -14.29 0.53 -0.72
C VAL A 123 -14.63 0.98 -2.15
N GLU A 124 -15.78 0.59 -2.70
CA GLU A 124 -16.25 1.06 -4.00
C GLU A 124 -17.37 2.11 -3.89
N TRP A 125 -17.71 2.54 -2.67
CA TRP A 125 -18.80 3.49 -2.42
C TRP A 125 -18.38 4.92 -2.77
N GLU A 126 -18.89 5.43 -3.89
CA GLU A 126 -18.52 6.75 -4.44
C GLU A 126 -19.57 7.83 -4.19
N GLU A 127 -20.84 7.44 -4.12
CA GLU A 127 -21.97 8.37 -4.14
C GLU A 127 -22.95 8.10 -3.00
N TRP A 128 -23.24 9.15 -2.23
CA TRP A 128 -24.27 9.17 -1.19
C TRP A 128 -25.20 10.35 -1.43
N GLU A 129 -26.39 10.07 -1.94
CA GLU A 129 -27.32 11.09 -2.45
C GLU A 129 -28.58 11.17 -1.58
N TRP A 130 -28.88 12.38 -1.09
CA TRP A 130 -30.09 12.68 -0.33
C TRP A 130 -30.36 14.19 -0.27
N GLU A 131 -31.58 14.59 -0.64
CA GLU A 131 -32.07 15.97 -0.67
C GLU A 131 -32.42 16.53 0.72
N GLU A 132 -32.31 17.86 0.89
CA GLU A 132 -32.57 18.56 2.15
C GLU A 132 -34.00 18.42 2.68
N GLN A 133 -34.98 18.10 1.83
CA GLN A 133 -36.41 18.06 2.19
C GLN A 133 -36.82 16.75 2.88
N VAL A 134 -36.03 15.70 2.71
CA VAL A 134 -36.37 14.34 3.15
C VAL A 134 -35.94 14.19 4.60
N GLN A 135 -36.87 13.94 5.53
CA GLN A 135 -36.58 13.89 6.96
C GLN A 135 -35.97 12.55 7.38
N ALA A 136 -34.71 12.56 7.81
CA ALA A 136 -34.03 11.38 8.35
C ALA A 136 -33.06 11.72 9.48
N PHE A 137 -32.74 10.72 10.30
CA PHE A 137 -31.72 10.81 11.36
C PHE A 137 -31.91 11.93 12.38
N PRO A 138 -33.13 12.17 12.91
CA PRO A 138 -33.40 13.32 13.79
C PRO A 138 -32.63 13.29 15.11
N VAL A 139 -32.16 12.11 15.55
CA VAL A 139 -31.45 11.90 16.82
C VAL A 139 -30.07 11.27 16.63
N LEU A 140 -29.55 11.22 15.40
CA LEU A 140 -28.21 10.70 15.13
C LEU A 140 -27.18 11.61 15.79
N GLN A 141 -26.35 11.06 16.67
CA GLN A 141 -25.33 11.78 17.42
C GLN A 141 -23.95 11.54 16.83
N GLU A 142 -23.64 10.31 16.42
CA GLU A 142 -22.33 9.91 15.95
C GLU A 142 -22.40 9.22 14.58
N LEU A 143 -21.61 9.72 13.64
CA LEU A 143 -21.40 9.09 12.34
C LEU A 143 -19.92 8.78 12.14
N PHE A 144 -19.64 7.51 11.84
CA PHE A 144 -18.29 7.01 11.59
C PHE A 144 -18.19 6.43 10.18
N LEU A 145 -17.28 6.99 9.39
CA LEU A 145 -16.99 6.60 8.01
C LEU A 145 -15.52 6.21 7.91
N GLU A 146 -15.24 5.00 7.43
CA GLU A 146 -13.88 4.51 7.29
C GLU A 146 -13.70 3.69 6.00
N HIS A 147 -12.59 3.92 5.28
CA HIS A 147 -12.24 3.19 4.05
C HIS A 147 -13.35 3.20 2.98
N CYS A 148 -13.71 4.39 2.48
CA CYS A 148 -14.66 4.58 1.37
C CYS A 148 -14.15 5.59 0.32
N LYS A 149 -14.85 5.73 -0.81
CA LYS A 149 -14.50 6.62 -1.93
C LYS A 149 -15.48 7.77 -2.12
N LEU A 150 -16.17 8.16 -1.05
CA LEU A 150 -17.18 9.20 -1.12
C LEU A 150 -16.60 10.53 -1.63
N LYS A 151 -17.24 11.11 -2.64
CA LYS A 151 -16.87 12.41 -3.21
C LYS A 151 -17.38 13.58 -2.37
N CYS A 152 -18.56 13.42 -1.78
CA CYS A 152 -19.20 14.41 -0.91
C CYS A 152 -20.15 13.70 0.08
N LEU A 153 -20.46 14.40 1.18
CA LEU A 153 -21.57 14.01 2.06
C LEU A 153 -22.87 14.66 1.58
N PRO A 154 -24.03 13.98 1.72
CA PRO A 154 -25.28 14.50 1.20
C PRO A 154 -25.74 15.77 1.94
N PRO A 155 -26.29 16.78 1.24
CA PRO A 155 -26.86 17.98 1.86
C PRO A 155 -28.00 17.68 2.84
N GLY A 156 -28.78 16.63 2.58
CA GLY A 156 -29.79 16.13 3.50
C GLY A 156 -29.23 15.75 4.87
N LEU A 157 -28.05 15.13 4.93
CA LEU A 157 -27.41 14.77 6.20
C LEU A 157 -27.00 16.01 6.98
N ALA A 158 -26.41 16.99 6.30
CA ALA A 158 -25.98 18.26 6.89
C ALA A 158 -27.17 19.08 7.46
N SER A 159 -28.32 19.04 6.80
CA SER A 159 -29.52 19.82 7.18
C SER A 159 -30.45 19.11 8.16
N GLN A 160 -30.65 17.79 8.04
CA GLN A 160 -31.68 17.05 8.76
C GLN A 160 -31.15 16.30 9.98
N ALA A 161 -29.88 15.89 10.00
CA ALA A 161 -29.25 15.25 11.16
C ALA A 161 -28.89 16.28 12.25
N SER A 162 -29.91 17.00 12.74
CA SER A 162 -29.76 18.16 13.65
C SER A 162 -29.16 17.83 15.02
N ALA A 163 -29.11 16.55 15.40
CA ALA A 163 -28.48 16.07 16.63
C ALA A 163 -27.02 15.62 16.44
N LEU A 164 -26.50 15.61 15.20
CA LEU A 164 -25.18 15.07 14.87
C LEU A 164 -24.11 15.95 15.52
N ASN A 165 -23.44 15.41 16.52
CA ASN A 165 -22.43 16.13 17.31
C ASN A 165 -21.01 15.64 17.00
N ASN A 166 -20.85 14.37 16.60
CA ASN A 166 -19.55 13.75 16.37
C ASN A 166 -19.50 13.16 14.95
N LEU A 167 -18.52 13.59 14.18
CA LEU A 167 -18.25 13.07 12.84
C LEU A 167 -16.80 12.59 12.76
N HIS A 168 -16.66 11.37 12.30
CA HIS A 168 -15.41 10.63 12.25
C HIS A 168 -15.22 10.11 10.83
N ILE A 169 -14.18 10.58 10.13
CA ILE A 169 -13.90 10.20 8.74
C ILE A 169 -12.44 9.78 8.64
N TYR A 170 -12.20 8.54 8.20
CA TYR A 170 -10.90 7.88 8.19
C TYR A 170 -10.65 7.25 6.80
N TYR A 171 -9.47 7.45 6.22
CA TYR A 171 -9.04 6.81 4.97
C TYR A 171 -10.03 6.97 3.79
N VAL A 172 -10.47 8.21 3.53
CA VAL A 172 -11.38 8.53 2.41
C VAL A 172 -10.63 9.31 1.33
N HIS A 173 -10.48 8.70 0.15
CA HIS A 173 -9.57 9.18 -0.91
C HIS A 173 -10.27 9.94 -2.05
N SER A 174 -11.43 10.55 -1.82
CA SER A 174 -12.13 11.32 -2.88
C SER A 174 -12.94 12.51 -2.34
N LEU A 175 -12.93 12.72 -1.02
CA LEU A 175 -13.71 13.78 -0.38
C LEU A 175 -12.98 15.12 -0.52
N ILE A 176 -13.52 16.02 -1.35
CA ILE A 176 -12.86 17.30 -1.68
C ILE A 176 -13.21 18.40 -0.66
N SER A 177 -14.44 18.40 -0.15
CA SER A 177 -14.90 19.43 0.78
C SER A 177 -15.88 18.88 1.82
N LEU A 178 -15.89 19.52 2.99
CA LEU A 178 -16.83 19.25 4.07
C LEU A 178 -17.47 20.57 4.51
N ALA A 179 -18.80 20.69 4.36
CA ALA A 179 -19.48 21.95 4.60
C ALA A 179 -20.86 21.79 5.26
N ASN A 180 -21.30 22.83 5.95
CA ASN A 180 -22.70 23.06 6.37
C ASN A 180 -23.25 22.14 7.47
N PHE A 181 -22.44 21.71 8.45
CA PHE A 181 -22.95 20.95 9.60
C PHE A 181 -23.10 21.85 10.85
N PRO A 182 -24.27 22.47 11.09
CA PRO A 182 -24.46 23.45 12.15
C PRO A 182 -24.49 22.86 13.57
N SER A 183 -24.78 21.57 13.72
CA SER A 183 -24.88 20.87 15.00
C SER A 183 -23.55 20.27 15.46
N LEU A 184 -22.57 20.15 14.57
CA LEU A 184 -21.34 19.40 14.79
C LEU A 184 -20.46 20.05 15.86
N VAL A 185 -20.01 19.25 16.83
CA VAL A 185 -19.20 19.67 17.99
C VAL A 185 -17.78 19.13 17.90
N GLU A 186 -17.61 17.88 17.48
CA GLU A 186 -16.33 17.22 17.28
C GLU A 186 -16.21 16.64 15.87
N LEU A 187 -15.12 16.98 15.20
CA LEU A 187 -14.76 16.46 13.88
C LEU A 187 -13.36 15.82 13.97
N LYS A 188 -13.27 14.55 13.55
CA LYS A 188 -11.97 13.87 13.36
C LYS A 188 -11.82 13.44 11.91
N LEU A 189 -10.69 13.82 11.34
CA LEU A 189 -10.28 13.53 9.98
C LEU A 189 -8.91 12.86 10.04
N ASN A 190 -8.76 11.71 9.43
CA ASN A 190 -7.50 10.98 9.36
C ASN A 190 -7.30 10.44 7.92
N GLU A 191 -6.15 10.74 7.34
CA GLU A 191 -5.72 10.29 6.01
C GLU A 191 -6.73 10.63 4.89
N ILE A 192 -7.21 11.87 4.88
CA ILE A 192 -8.13 12.40 3.85
C ILE A 192 -7.34 13.21 2.82
N LEU A 193 -6.67 12.49 1.91
CA LEU A 193 -5.63 13.04 1.03
C LEU A 193 -6.12 14.11 0.03
N ASP A 194 -7.40 14.09 -0.32
CA ASP A 194 -8.00 15.00 -1.31
C ASP A 194 -8.81 16.14 -0.71
N LEU A 195 -8.90 16.23 0.62
CA LEU A 195 -9.67 17.28 1.28
C LEU A 195 -8.98 18.62 1.12
N GLU A 196 -9.64 19.56 0.44
CA GLU A 196 -9.10 20.91 0.20
C GLU A 196 -9.69 21.95 1.14
N MET A 197 -10.93 21.74 1.60
CA MET A 197 -11.71 22.79 2.25
C MET A 197 -12.70 22.28 3.30
N ILE A 198 -12.72 22.94 4.47
CA ILE A 198 -13.73 22.76 5.51
C ILE A 198 -14.41 24.11 5.78
N THR A 199 -15.74 24.17 5.66
CA THR A 199 -16.48 25.44 5.81
C THR A 199 -17.76 25.32 6.64
N ASN A 200 -18.14 26.41 7.30
CA ASN A 200 -19.45 26.59 7.93
C ASN A 200 -19.80 25.48 8.95
N LEU A 201 -18.97 25.37 10.00
CA LEU A 201 -19.21 24.50 11.16
C LEU A 201 -19.31 25.36 12.44
N PRO A 202 -20.40 26.12 12.62
CA PRO A 202 -20.50 27.19 13.61
C PRO A 202 -20.39 26.76 15.07
N ARG A 203 -20.71 25.49 15.38
CA ARG A 203 -20.66 24.92 16.73
C ARG A 203 -19.46 24.02 16.99
N LEU A 204 -18.56 23.87 16.02
CA LEU A 204 -17.42 22.97 16.14
C LEU A 204 -16.49 23.46 17.26
N GLN A 205 -16.30 22.64 18.29
CA GLN A 205 -15.45 22.95 19.44
C GLN A 205 -14.11 22.22 19.35
N LYS A 206 -14.08 21.02 18.77
CA LYS A 206 -12.89 20.19 18.65
C LYS A 206 -12.69 19.70 17.23
N LEU A 207 -11.52 19.98 16.68
CA LEU A 207 -11.08 19.50 15.37
C LEU A 207 -9.79 18.72 15.52
N THR A 208 -9.77 17.48 15.02
CA THR A 208 -8.57 16.65 14.92
C THR A 208 -8.34 16.34 13.45
N ILE A 209 -7.16 16.68 12.94
CA ILE A 209 -6.74 16.42 11.57
C ILE A 209 -5.42 15.65 11.62
N GLU A 210 -5.39 14.50 10.99
CA GLU A 210 -4.22 13.62 10.88
C GLU A 210 -3.98 13.34 9.39
N ASP A 211 -2.80 13.68 8.89
CA ASP A 211 -2.35 13.37 7.52
C ASP A 211 -3.33 13.80 6.39
N CYS A 212 -3.77 15.07 6.42
CA CYS A 212 -4.60 15.70 5.37
C CYS A 212 -3.83 16.82 4.62
N PRO A 213 -2.89 16.47 3.71
CA PRO A 213 -1.89 17.42 3.18
C PRO A 213 -2.45 18.48 2.21
N LYS A 214 -3.62 18.25 1.60
CA LYS A 214 -4.22 19.19 0.63
C LYS A 214 -5.14 20.23 1.26
N LEU A 215 -5.39 20.17 2.57
CA LEU A 215 -6.30 21.08 3.26
C LEU A 215 -5.72 22.50 3.26
N LYS A 216 -6.37 23.41 2.54
CA LYS A 216 -5.91 24.80 2.36
C LYS A 216 -6.79 25.82 3.07
N ALA A 217 -8.07 25.50 3.29
CA ALA A 217 -9.05 26.43 3.84
C ALA A 217 -9.84 25.82 4.99
N LEU A 218 -9.91 26.56 6.09
CA LEU A 218 -10.75 26.27 7.26
C LEU A 218 -11.48 27.55 7.65
N GLU A 219 -12.76 27.66 7.28
CA GLU A 219 -13.55 28.89 7.43
C GLU A 219 -14.89 28.63 8.14
N GLY A 220 -15.44 29.66 8.80
CA GLY A 220 -16.74 29.54 9.46
C GLY A 220 -16.75 28.59 10.66
N VAL A 221 -15.66 28.57 11.44
CA VAL A 221 -15.50 27.78 12.69
C VAL A 221 -15.32 28.65 13.94
N PRO A 222 -16.22 29.62 14.23
CA PRO A 222 -16.05 30.61 15.29
C PRO A 222 -16.02 30.04 16.71
N ALA A 223 -16.56 28.84 16.93
CA ALA A 223 -16.63 28.20 18.25
C ALA A 223 -15.44 27.28 18.55
N LEU A 224 -14.45 27.18 17.65
CA LEU A 224 -13.35 26.23 17.78
C LEU A 224 -12.53 26.52 19.05
N GLN A 225 -12.44 25.54 19.94
CA GLN A 225 -11.70 25.66 21.20
C GLN A 225 -10.41 24.86 21.17
N ARG A 226 -10.41 23.68 20.53
CA ARG A 226 -9.26 22.79 20.46
C ARG A 226 -9.02 22.33 19.03
N LEU A 227 -7.80 22.56 18.56
CA LEU A 227 -7.29 22.05 17.29
C LEU A 227 -6.15 21.07 17.57
N ILE A 228 -6.20 19.89 16.97
CA ILE A 228 -5.12 18.91 17.00
C ILE A 228 -4.72 18.65 15.54
N LEU A 229 -3.46 18.93 15.20
CA LEU A 229 -2.88 18.62 13.89
C LEU A 229 -1.77 17.56 14.08
N THR A 230 -1.82 16.50 13.29
CA THR A 230 -0.80 15.44 13.29
C THR A 230 -0.36 15.20 11.86
N ASP A 231 0.92 15.46 11.59
CA ASP A 231 1.58 15.17 10.32
C ASP A 231 3.09 15.21 10.59
N LYS A 232 3.71 14.03 10.61
CA LYS A 232 5.13 13.89 11.00
C LYS A 232 6.09 14.51 9.99
N ASP A 233 5.64 14.74 8.75
CA ASP A 233 6.43 15.27 7.66
C ASP A 233 6.14 16.76 7.43
N MET A 234 5.19 17.36 8.18
CA MET A 234 4.85 18.77 8.09
C MET A 234 6.06 19.67 8.37
N GLU A 235 6.44 20.48 7.39
CA GLU A 235 7.58 21.41 7.47
C GLU A 235 7.18 22.85 7.83
N THR A 236 5.94 23.26 7.55
CA THR A 236 5.40 24.61 7.82
C THR A 236 3.96 24.54 8.32
N LEU A 237 3.51 25.49 9.14
CA LEU A 237 2.11 25.54 9.55
C LEU A 237 1.21 25.97 8.37
N PRO A 238 0.00 25.41 8.25
CA PRO A 238 -0.94 25.80 7.21
C PRO A 238 -1.34 27.28 7.29
N GLU A 239 -1.54 27.91 6.13
CA GLU A 239 -1.89 29.34 6.05
C GLU A 239 -3.22 29.70 6.73
N TYR A 240 -4.18 28.78 6.75
CA TYR A 240 -5.48 28.99 7.42
C TYR A 240 -5.35 29.18 8.94
N MET A 241 -4.21 28.85 9.55
CA MET A 241 -3.96 29.04 10.98
C MET A 241 -4.09 30.50 11.41
N GLY A 242 -3.76 31.45 10.52
CA GLY A 242 -3.93 32.89 10.78
C GLY A 242 -5.38 33.36 10.83
N CYS A 243 -6.32 32.59 10.26
CA CYS A 243 -7.74 32.94 10.17
C CYS A 243 -8.58 32.34 11.30
N ILE A 244 -8.04 31.39 12.05
CA ILE A 244 -8.72 30.70 13.15
C ILE A 244 -8.14 31.12 14.50
N ASN A 245 -8.91 31.02 15.57
CA ASN A 245 -8.45 31.38 16.92
C ASN A 245 -8.86 30.35 17.98
N PRO A 246 -8.33 29.12 17.94
CA PRO A 246 -8.58 28.14 18.99
C PRO A 246 -7.94 28.58 20.32
N ARG A 247 -8.50 28.13 21.45
CA ARG A 247 -7.84 28.32 22.76
C ARG A 247 -6.66 27.40 22.96
N HIS A 248 -6.76 26.17 22.44
CA HIS A 248 -5.75 25.14 22.57
C HIS A 248 -5.38 24.60 21.19
N PHE A 249 -4.09 24.66 20.88
CA PHE A 249 -3.53 24.05 19.68
C PHE A 249 -2.51 22.99 20.07
N GLU A 250 -2.70 21.78 19.56
CA GLU A 250 -1.79 20.66 19.74
C GLU A 250 -1.26 20.20 18.38
N LEU A 251 0.05 20.10 18.23
CA LEU A 251 0.72 19.77 16.98
C LEU A 251 1.68 18.60 17.19
N TYR A 252 1.64 17.63 16.29
CA TYR A 252 2.64 16.58 16.15
C TYR A 252 3.25 16.71 14.77
N CYS A 253 4.50 17.16 14.70
CA CYS A 253 5.15 17.58 13.46
C CYS A 253 6.58 17.06 13.31
N SER A 254 7.19 17.40 12.17
CA SER A 254 8.61 17.19 11.94
C SER A 254 9.46 17.97 12.96
N LEU A 255 10.65 17.46 13.24
CA LEU A 255 11.60 18.16 14.13
C LEU A 255 12.00 19.53 13.57
N ALA A 256 11.99 19.69 12.23
CA ALA A 256 12.30 20.96 11.57
C ALA A 256 11.24 22.03 11.85
N LEU A 257 9.96 21.70 11.68
CA LEU A 257 8.86 22.62 12.03
C LEU A 257 8.85 22.92 13.53
N LEU A 258 9.08 21.91 14.38
CA LEU A 258 9.16 22.13 15.82
C LEU A 258 10.27 23.12 16.19
N ALA A 259 11.45 23.02 15.55
CA ALA A 259 12.55 23.96 15.74
C ALA A 259 12.19 25.37 15.24
N SER A 260 11.44 25.48 14.13
CA SER A 260 10.94 26.76 13.62
C SER A 260 9.96 27.43 14.61
N ILE A 261 9.05 26.65 15.21
CA ILE A 261 8.13 27.12 16.27
C ILE A 261 8.92 27.53 17.52
N ALA A 262 9.98 26.80 17.88
CA ALA A 262 10.84 27.11 19.01
C ALA A 262 11.57 28.46 18.87
N ALA A 263 11.78 28.95 17.64
CA ALA A 263 12.37 30.28 17.40
C ALA A 263 11.42 31.44 17.78
N ALA A 264 10.14 31.15 18.03
CA ALA A 264 9.11 32.08 18.48
C ALA A 264 9.14 33.41 17.71
N GLN A 265 9.24 34.56 18.38
CA GLN A 265 9.17 35.91 17.78
C GLN A 265 10.20 36.16 16.65
N SER A 266 11.26 35.35 16.55
CA SER A 266 12.26 35.44 15.49
C SER A 266 12.06 34.42 14.36
N GLY A 267 11.07 33.55 14.48
CA GLY A 267 10.76 32.45 13.55
C GLY A 267 9.67 32.82 12.53
N PRO A 268 9.69 32.18 11.35
CA PRO A 268 8.73 32.46 10.27
C PRO A 268 7.29 32.01 10.60
N GLU A 269 7.11 31.10 11.56
CA GLU A 269 5.80 30.55 11.92
C GLU A 269 5.08 31.38 13.00
N TRP A 270 5.74 32.39 13.58
CA TRP A 270 5.21 33.15 14.73
C TRP A 270 3.84 33.78 14.48
N ASP A 271 3.65 34.37 13.31
CA ASP A 271 2.42 35.06 12.94
C ASP A 271 1.22 34.11 12.81
N LYS A 272 1.48 32.79 12.67
CA LYS A 272 0.44 31.77 12.50
C LYS A 272 -0.11 31.22 13.81
N PHE A 273 0.56 31.43 14.95
CA PHE A 273 0.10 30.87 16.23
C PHE A 273 0.17 31.82 17.43
N ASN A 274 0.77 33.01 17.31
CA ASN A 274 0.97 33.89 18.47
C ASN A 274 -0.34 34.33 19.16
N HIS A 275 -1.44 34.38 18.42
CA HIS A 275 -2.78 34.75 18.90
C HIS A 275 -3.46 33.64 19.71
N ILE A 276 -2.94 32.41 19.65
CA ILE A 276 -3.49 31.23 20.34
C ILE A 276 -3.05 31.23 21.81
N GLU A 277 -3.99 30.99 22.72
CA GLU A 277 -3.74 31.08 24.17
C GLU A 277 -2.75 30.02 24.68
N HIS A 278 -2.92 28.77 24.22
CA HIS A 278 -2.07 27.63 24.60
C HIS A 278 -1.68 26.80 23.38
N VAL A 279 -0.38 26.63 23.15
CA VAL A 279 0.17 25.79 22.07
C VAL A 279 1.06 24.71 22.65
N LYS A 280 0.86 23.47 22.21
CA LYS A 280 1.72 22.32 22.54
C LYS A 280 2.15 21.66 21.24
N ALA A 281 3.42 21.78 20.89
CA ALA A 281 3.98 21.11 19.72
C ALA A 281 4.94 20.01 20.15
N TYR A 282 4.92 18.90 19.44
CA TYR A 282 5.77 17.74 19.70
C TYR A 282 6.38 17.23 18.40
N ALA A 283 7.59 16.68 18.49
CA ALA A 283 8.20 15.90 17.42
C ALA A 283 8.66 14.54 17.95
N CYS A 284 8.44 13.52 17.12
CA CYS A 284 8.76 12.15 17.48
C CYS A 284 10.28 11.94 17.53
N GLY A 285 10.74 11.20 18.53
CA GLY A 285 12.03 10.52 18.49
C GLY A 285 11.84 9.02 18.50
N ASP A 286 12.95 8.28 18.38
CA ASP A 286 12.99 6.85 18.08
C ASP A 286 12.07 5.96 18.97
N ASP A 287 11.84 6.33 20.24
CA ASP A 287 10.97 5.58 21.18
C ASP A 287 9.86 6.41 21.86
N ASN A 288 9.77 7.72 21.60
CA ASN A 288 8.84 8.61 22.30
C ASN A 288 8.28 9.68 21.36
N SER A 289 6.97 9.62 21.10
CA SER A 289 6.24 10.57 20.25
C SER A 289 6.24 12.01 20.78
N ARG A 290 6.64 12.22 22.04
CA ARG A 290 6.80 13.52 22.69
C ARG A 290 8.22 13.78 23.19
N LYS A 291 9.24 13.16 22.58
CA LYS A 291 10.65 13.34 22.95
C LYS A 291 11.04 14.83 22.92
N TRP A 292 10.67 15.51 21.85
CA TRP A 292 10.91 16.94 21.67
C TRP A 292 9.60 17.69 21.81
N TYR A 293 9.65 18.86 22.46
CA TYR A 293 8.46 19.65 22.70
C TYR A 293 8.71 21.15 22.69
N VAL A 294 7.67 21.89 22.35
CA VAL A 294 7.53 23.32 22.57
C VAL A 294 6.18 23.54 23.25
N LEU A 295 6.19 24.17 24.41
CA LEU A 295 5.01 24.59 25.16
C LEU A 295 4.97 26.11 25.18
N TYR A 296 3.93 26.70 24.60
CA TYR A 296 3.72 28.13 24.57
C TYR A 296 2.42 28.51 25.27
N THR A 297 2.46 29.58 26.05
CA THR A 297 1.29 30.24 26.63
C THR A 297 1.40 31.74 26.37
N ALA A 298 0.33 32.33 25.85
CA ALA A 298 0.33 33.75 25.49
C ALA A 298 0.29 34.68 26.72
N ASN A 299 -0.47 34.32 27.76
CA ASN A 299 -0.71 35.17 28.93
C ASN A 299 -0.70 34.38 30.26
N PRO A 300 0.30 34.57 31.14
CA PRO A 300 1.55 35.30 30.90
C PRO A 300 2.39 34.62 29.82
N TYR A 301 3.14 35.41 29.04
CA TYR A 301 4.03 34.87 28.02
C TYR A 301 5.01 33.87 28.62
N ASN A 302 4.93 32.63 28.17
CA ASN A 302 5.87 31.57 28.53
C ASN A 302 6.13 30.69 27.31
N LEU A 303 7.40 30.39 27.06
CA LEU A 303 7.84 29.47 26.02
C LEU A 303 8.85 28.50 26.63
N GLU A 304 8.43 27.26 26.83
CA GLU A 304 9.28 26.18 27.32
C GLU A 304 9.59 25.22 26.16
N THR A 305 10.87 24.90 25.97
CA THR A 305 11.30 23.98 24.91
C THR A 305 12.55 23.23 25.34
N ASN A 306 12.65 21.98 24.93
CA ASN A 306 13.88 21.18 25.05
C ASN A 306 14.66 21.08 23.72
N VAL A 307 14.23 21.82 22.69
CA VAL A 307 14.93 21.95 21.40
C VAL A 307 16.00 23.03 21.53
N GLY A 308 17.27 22.64 21.47
CA GLY A 308 18.40 23.59 21.62
C GLY A 308 18.59 24.50 20.39
N LEU A 309 18.95 25.78 20.60
CA LEU A 309 19.27 26.72 19.52
C LEU A 309 20.50 26.28 18.68
N SER A 310 21.35 25.38 19.20
CA SER A 310 22.45 24.76 18.47
C SER A 310 21.99 23.80 17.35
N PHE A 311 20.70 23.43 17.30
CA PHE A 311 20.12 22.70 16.17
C PHE A 311 20.00 23.56 14.91
N LEU A 312 19.99 24.89 15.03
CA LEU A 312 20.00 25.83 13.89
C LEU A 312 21.37 25.93 13.21
N SER A 313 22.44 25.50 13.89
CA SER A 313 23.81 25.42 13.36
C SER A 313 24.12 24.00 12.88
N ARG A 314 23.47 23.54 11.80
CA ARG A 314 23.70 22.22 11.21
C ARG A 314 25.07 22.13 10.53
N GLY A 315 25.99 21.43 11.18
CA GLY A 315 27.14 20.77 10.56
C GLY A 315 26.92 19.26 10.46
N THR A 316 27.22 18.73 9.26
CA THR A 316 27.61 17.34 8.92
C THR A 316 26.64 16.42 8.15
N LEU A 317 25.43 16.82 7.75
CA LEU A 317 24.65 16.11 6.69
C LEU A 317 23.81 17.08 5.83
N THR A 318 24.41 18.16 5.36
CA THR A 318 23.75 19.26 4.60
C THR A 318 23.13 18.84 3.27
N PHE A 319 23.33 17.59 2.81
CA PHE A 319 22.69 17.05 1.60
C PHE A 319 21.26 16.55 1.83
N LEU A 320 20.84 16.36 3.09
CA LEU A 320 19.46 15.98 3.43
C LEU A 320 18.48 17.16 3.36
N GLU A 321 18.92 18.38 3.11
CA GLU A 321 18.06 19.58 3.06
C GLU A 321 17.63 19.95 1.62
N ASP A 322 18.35 19.47 0.61
CA ASP A 322 18.08 19.72 -0.80
C ASP A 322 17.53 18.44 -1.47
N THR A 323 16.23 18.44 -1.78
CA THR A 323 15.53 17.29 -2.38
C THR A 323 16.14 16.85 -3.71
N GLN A 324 16.63 17.78 -4.54
CA GLN A 324 17.21 17.44 -5.84
C GLN A 324 18.58 16.76 -5.69
N ARG A 325 19.38 17.21 -4.71
CA ARG A 325 20.65 16.55 -4.37
C ARG A 325 20.44 15.19 -3.72
N PHE A 326 19.44 15.05 -2.87
CA PHE A 326 19.11 13.77 -2.23
C PHE A 326 18.73 12.70 -3.26
N GLU A 327 17.80 13.02 -4.17
CA GLU A 327 17.34 12.10 -5.22
C GLU A 327 18.46 11.75 -6.20
N SER A 328 19.30 12.72 -6.57
CA SER A 328 20.48 12.47 -7.39
C SER A 328 21.50 11.55 -6.72
N LEU A 329 21.64 11.61 -5.39
CA LEU A 329 22.66 10.87 -4.65
C LEU A 329 22.20 9.43 -4.39
N PHE A 330 20.95 9.26 -3.94
CA PHE A 330 20.42 7.97 -3.50
C PHE A 330 19.61 7.24 -4.57
N LYS A 331 19.34 7.87 -5.72
CA LYS A 331 18.49 7.33 -6.79
C LYS A 331 17.12 6.87 -6.25
N MET A 332 16.60 7.57 -5.24
CA MET A 332 15.30 7.32 -4.63
C MET A 332 14.67 8.60 -4.08
N THR A 333 13.33 8.67 -4.07
CA THR A 333 12.59 9.79 -3.46
C THR A 333 12.70 9.79 -1.92
N ARG A 334 12.42 10.94 -1.29
CA ARG A 334 12.32 11.04 0.18
C ARG A 334 11.21 10.18 0.76
N LYS A 335 10.11 9.99 0.03
CA LYS A 335 9.01 9.10 0.43
C LYS A 335 9.51 7.65 0.53
N THR A 336 10.24 7.19 -0.49
CA THR A 336 10.87 5.86 -0.50
C THR A 336 11.88 5.71 0.64
N PHE A 337 12.70 6.73 0.89
CA PHE A 337 13.65 6.72 2.00
C PHE A 337 12.96 6.64 3.38
N SER A 338 11.89 7.41 3.58
CA SER A 338 11.13 7.40 4.84
C SER A 338 10.46 6.06 5.06
N TYR A 339 9.94 5.44 3.99
CA TYR A 339 9.43 4.08 4.02
C TYR A 339 10.52 3.08 4.44
N ILE A 340 11.70 3.12 3.82
CA ILE A 340 12.84 2.25 4.20
C ILE A 340 13.21 2.45 5.67
N CYS A 341 13.23 3.69 6.18
CA CYS A 341 13.50 3.97 7.60
C CYS A 341 12.43 3.35 8.51
N SER A 342 11.15 3.44 8.14
CA SER A 342 10.07 2.81 8.90
C SER A 342 10.11 1.29 8.84
N LEU A 343 10.56 0.72 7.71
CA LEU A 343 10.64 -0.71 7.49
C LEU A 343 11.70 -1.37 8.37
N VAL A 344 12.86 -0.72 8.54
CA VAL A 344 13.97 -1.23 9.37
C VAL A 344 13.87 -0.79 10.83
N MET A 345 12.75 -0.19 11.23
CA MET A 345 12.46 0.20 12.61
C MET A 345 12.14 -1.07 13.42
N GLY A 346 13.16 -1.63 14.06
CA GLY A 346 13.04 -2.82 14.88
C GLY A 346 14.32 -3.15 15.65
N PRO A 347 14.32 -4.26 16.43
CA PRO A 347 15.36 -4.56 17.43
C PRO A 347 16.78 -4.58 16.86
N SER A 348 16.93 -5.08 15.63
CA SER A 348 18.21 -5.19 14.93
C SER A 348 18.92 -3.84 14.72
N MET A 349 18.15 -2.76 14.53
CA MET A 349 18.66 -1.41 14.36
C MET A 349 18.56 -0.57 15.65
N GLU A 350 17.62 -0.87 16.54
CA GLU A 350 17.43 -0.19 17.84
C GLU A 350 18.57 -0.43 18.83
N ASP A 351 19.11 -1.66 18.87
CA ASP A 351 20.23 -2.03 19.78
C ASP A 351 21.55 -1.30 19.45
N MET A 352 21.62 -0.55 18.35
CA MET A 352 22.82 0.17 17.91
C MET A 352 22.99 1.57 18.51
N ASN A 353 22.35 1.87 19.64
CA ASN A 353 22.39 3.17 20.31
C ASN A 353 23.76 3.60 20.84
N SER A 354 24.76 2.73 20.76
CA SER A 354 26.17 3.04 21.05
C SER A 354 26.93 3.65 19.86
N CYS A 355 26.38 3.64 18.63
CA CYS A 355 27.06 4.16 17.46
C CYS A 355 27.00 5.70 17.44
N THR A 356 28.16 6.34 17.36
CA THR A 356 28.28 7.80 17.36
C THR A 356 29.02 8.32 16.12
N PHE A 357 28.76 9.57 15.78
CA PHE A 357 29.64 10.39 14.98
C PHE A 357 31.00 10.58 15.69
N ILE A 358 32.02 10.98 14.93
CA ILE A 358 33.36 11.29 15.46
C ILE A 358 33.33 12.43 16.50
N ASP A 359 32.33 13.31 16.42
CA ASP A 359 32.10 14.40 17.39
C ASP A 359 31.37 13.97 18.67
N GLY A 360 31.04 12.69 18.81
CA GLY A 360 30.37 12.11 19.99
C GLY A 360 28.85 12.16 19.98
N ARG A 361 28.21 12.73 18.94
CA ARG A 361 26.75 12.66 18.77
C ARG A 361 26.30 11.24 18.43
N VAL A 362 25.20 10.77 19.01
CA VAL A 362 24.62 9.45 18.69
C VAL A 362 23.95 9.48 17.31
N LEU A 363 24.19 8.46 16.50
CA LEU A 363 23.56 8.29 15.18
C LEU A 363 22.08 7.97 15.35
N SER A 364 21.19 8.76 14.74
CA SER A 364 19.75 8.44 14.64
C SER A 364 19.50 7.26 13.70
N LEU A 365 18.29 6.69 13.68
CA LEU A 365 17.92 5.65 12.72
C LEU A 365 18.14 6.12 11.28
N GLN A 366 17.72 7.34 10.95
CA GLN A 366 17.91 7.91 9.62
C GLN A 366 19.38 8.07 9.26
N ASP A 367 20.23 8.50 10.20
CA ASP A 367 21.68 8.60 9.97
C ASP A 367 22.28 7.21 9.70
N ARG A 368 21.85 6.18 10.45
CA ARG A 368 22.30 4.79 10.24
C ARG A 368 21.88 4.29 8.85
N VAL A 369 20.64 4.54 8.44
CA VAL A 369 20.15 4.18 7.09
C VAL A 369 20.94 4.91 6.01
N VAL A 370 21.25 6.20 6.18
CA VAL A 370 22.10 6.97 5.26
C VAL A 370 23.50 6.38 5.15
N VAL A 371 24.13 6.05 6.28
CA VAL A 371 25.46 5.40 6.30
C VAL A 371 25.43 4.08 5.53
N ALA A 372 24.42 3.24 5.76
CA ALA A 372 24.28 1.95 5.09
C ALA A 372 24.02 2.12 3.58
N LEU A 373 23.08 2.98 3.18
CA LEU A 373 22.77 3.23 1.77
C LEU A 373 23.98 3.79 1.02
N ARG A 374 24.71 4.75 1.63
CA ARG A 374 25.96 5.26 1.05
C ARG A 374 26.97 4.15 0.86
N ARG A 375 27.07 3.22 1.81
CA ARG A 375 27.97 2.06 1.68
C ARG A 375 27.57 1.12 0.54
N LEU A 376 26.27 0.84 0.38
CA LEU A 376 25.77 -0.05 -0.66
C LEU A 376 25.87 0.55 -2.08
N GLN A 377 25.81 1.88 -2.20
CA GLN A 377 25.80 2.60 -3.48
C GLN A 377 27.18 3.08 -3.96
N CYS A 378 28.20 3.06 -3.10
CA CYS A 378 29.57 3.50 -3.43
C CYS A 378 30.53 2.32 -3.62
N THR A 379 31.45 2.45 -4.58
CA THR A 379 32.61 1.56 -4.74
C THR A 379 33.83 2.02 -3.93
N GLU A 380 33.72 3.14 -3.23
CA GLU A 380 34.81 3.72 -2.47
C GLU A 380 35.21 2.83 -1.27
N PRO A 381 36.48 2.88 -0.83
CA PRO A 381 36.91 2.26 0.41
C PRO A 381 36.09 2.73 1.60
N THR A 382 35.90 1.84 2.59
CA THR A 382 35.15 2.15 3.82
C THR A 382 35.70 3.40 4.53
N GLU A 383 37.02 3.61 4.49
CA GLU A 383 37.72 4.75 5.10
C GLU A 383 37.22 6.10 4.53
N THR A 384 37.08 6.16 3.20
CA THR A 384 36.59 7.35 2.48
C THR A 384 35.14 7.64 2.84
N ILE A 385 34.31 6.59 2.89
CA ILE A 385 32.89 6.70 3.24
C ILE A 385 32.75 7.17 4.68
N ALA A 386 33.48 6.56 5.61
CA ALA A 386 33.51 6.91 7.03
C ALA A 386 33.90 8.39 7.24
N SER A 387 34.95 8.83 6.56
CA SER A 387 35.39 10.23 6.58
C SER A 387 34.34 11.20 6.01
N SER A 388 33.66 10.81 4.92
CA SER A 388 32.65 11.65 4.27
C SER A 388 31.37 11.84 5.09
N VAL A 389 31.01 10.84 5.91
CA VAL A 389 29.80 10.85 6.74
C VAL A 389 30.11 11.26 8.20
N GLY A 390 31.38 11.32 8.57
CA GLY A 390 31.82 11.74 9.91
C GLY A 390 31.66 10.66 10.99
N VAL A 391 31.83 9.38 10.62
CA VAL A 391 31.72 8.21 11.52
C VAL A 391 32.99 7.36 11.45
N SER A 392 33.16 6.40 12.36
CA SER A 392 34.29 5.45 12.28
C SER A 392 34.04 4.37 11.22
N GLU A 393 35.10 3.79 10.65
CA GLU A 393 34.99 2.66 9.71
C GLU A 393 34.25 1.47 10.30
N SER A 394 34.53 1.15 11.57
CA SER A 394 33.86 0.07 12.29
C SER A 394 32.34 0.31 12.40
N THR A 395 31.93 1.57 12.52
CA THR A 395 30.53 1.97 12.54
C THR A 395 29.88 1.77 11.17
N VAL A 396 30.55 2.14 10.08
CA VAL A 396 30.02 1.93 8.72
C VAL A 396 29.77 0.45 8.45
N LEU A 397 30.72 -0.42 8.79
CA LEU A 397 30.59 -1.86 8.58
C LEU A 397 29.46 -2.45 9.41
N LEU A 398 29.43 -2.16 10.71
CA LEU A 398 28.41 -2.68 11.63
C LEU A 398 27.01 -2.21 11.24
N VAL A 399 26.85 -0.92 10.91
CA VAL A 399 25.57 -0.35 10.47
C VAL A 399 25.10 -0.98 9.17
N THR A 400 25.99 -1.18 8.21
CA THR A 400 25.64 -1.81 6.93
C THR A 400 25.19 -3.25 7.10
N GLU A 401 25.89 -4.03 7.94
CA GLU A 401 25.53 -5.42 8.24
C GLU A 401 24.16 -5.52 8.92
N ARG A 402 23.92 -4.69 9.95
CA ARG A 402 22.65 -4.68 10.67
C ARG A 402 21.50 -4.19 9.82
N PHE A 403 21.74 -3.18 8.99
CA PHE A 403 20.75 -2.68 8.04
C PHE A 403 20.38 -3.74 7.01
N ALA A 404 21.36 -4.42 6.40
CA ALA A 404 21.09 -5.49 5.44
C ALA A 404 20.29 -6.64 6.06
N ALA A 405 20.61 -7.04 7.30
CA ALA A 405 19.86 -8.04 8.04
C ALA A 405 18.43 -7.59 8.36
N ALA A 406 18.22 -6.32 8.74
CA ALA A 406 16.90 -5.77 9.02
C ALA A 406 16.05 -5.70 7.74
N VAL A 407 16.59 -5.21 6.63
CA VAL A 407 15.88 -5.21 5.32
C VAL A 407 15.50 -6.63 4.92
N TRP A 408 16.42 -7.59 5.05
CA TRP A 408 16.16 -9.00 4.74
C TRP A 408 14.97 -9.59 5.51
N GLN A 409 14.84 -9.24 6.79
CA GLN A 409 13.76 -9.75 7.64
C GLN A 409 12.43 -9.04 7.40
N GLU A 410 12.45 -7.72 7.28
CA GLU A 410 11.24 -6.90 7.29
C GLU A 410 10.68 -6.63 5.88
N ALA A 411 11.50 -6.75 4.83
CA ALA A 411 11.10 -6.46 3.44
C ALA A 411 10.63 -7.70 2.66
N ASP A 412 10.43 -8.84 3.32
CA ASP A 412 10.13 -10.12 2.65
C ASP A 412 8.90 -10.01 1.71
N HIS A 413 7.88 -9.24 2.10
CA HIS A 413 6.66 -9.05 1.28
C HIS A 413 6.90 -8.34 -0.05
N HIS A 414 8.00 -7.60 -0.22
CA HIS A 414 8.39 -7.00 -1.50
C HIS A 414 9.11 -7.99 -2.43
N PHE A 415 9.40 -9.19 -1.95
CA PHE A 415 10.22 -10.18 -2.64
C PHE A 415 9.49 -11.50 -2.91
N LEU A 416 8.29 -11.68 -2.37
CA LEU A 416 7.50 -12.91 -2.51
C LEU A 416 7.05 -13.17 -3.96
N TRP A 417 6.88 -14.46 -4.27
CA TRP A 417 6.34 -14.91 -5.55
C TRP A 417 4.92 -14.34 -5.76
N PRO A 418 4.58 -13.87 -6.98
CA PRO A 418 3.31 -13.21 -7.23
C PRO A 418 2.10 -14.12 -6.96
N ASP A 419 1.05 -13.54 -6.37
CA ASP A 419 -0.26 -14.19 -6.27
C ASP A 419 -0.93 -14.34 -7.65
N SER A 420 -2.11 -14.96 -7.71
CA SER A 420 -2.82 -15.19 -8.98
C SER A 420 -3.13 -13.89 -9.73
N ARG A 421 -3.50 -12.82 -9.02
CA ARG A 421 -3.86 -11.52 -9.61
C ARG A 421 -2.62 -10.80 -10.13
N GLN A 422 -1.53 -10.82 -9.38
CA GLN A 422 -0.24 -10.28 -9.80
C GLN A 422 0.30 -11.07 -11.00
N THR A 423 0.17 -12.39 -10.99
CA THR A 423 0.54 -13.27 -12.11
C THR A 423 -0.26 -12.93 -13.36
N ASP A 424 -1.58 -12.69 -13.26
CA ASP A 424 -2.41 -12.23 -14.38
C ASP A 424 -1.94 -10.88 -14.97
N LYS A 425 -1.53 -9.94 -14.11
CA LYS A 425 -0.95 -8.66 -14.56
C LYS A 425 0.36 -8.89 -15.31
N ILE A 426 1.27 -9.68 -14.75
CA ILE A 426 2.55 -10.02 -15.35
C ILE A 426 2.36 -10.67 -16.73
N LYS A 427 1.47 -11.66 -16.84
CA LYS A 427 1.10 -12.31 -18.10
C LYS A 427 0.57 -11.30 -19.12
N SER A 428 -0.31 -10.40 -18.70
CA SER A 428 -0.84 -9.35 -19.56
C SER A 428 0.27 -8.41 -20.09
N MET A 429 1.26 -8.08 -19.26
CA MET A 429 2.39 -7.24 -19.67
C MET A 429 3.32 -7.95 -20.65
N PHE A 430 3.70 -9.21 -20.40
CA PHE A 430 4.48 -9.99 -21.36
C PHE A 430 3.76 -10.18 -22.68
N TYR A 431 2.43 -10.36 -22.65
CA TYR A 431 1.62 -10.37 -23.86
C TYR A 431 1.66 -9.02 -24.59
N LYS A 432 1.44 -7.89 -23.90
CA LYS A 432 1.44 -6.57 -24.54
C LYS A 432 2.80 -6.17 -25.10
N ILE A 433 3.89 -6.44 -24.37
CA ILE A 433 5.24 -5.96 -24.72
C ILE A 433 5.91 -6.90 -25.73
N HIS A 434 5.79 -8.21 -25.51
CA HIS A 434 6.55 -9.23 -26.25
C HIS A 434 5.66 -10.20 -27.04
N ASN A 435 4.34 -10.05 -26.99
CA ASN A 435 3.37 -11.00 -27.55
C ASN A 435 3.60 -12.44 -27.05
N MET A 436 3.91 -12.56 -25.76
CA MET A 436 4.12 -13.84 -25.06
C MET A 436 2.99 -14.10 -24.08
N HIS A 437 2.03 -14.94 -24.47
CA HIS A 437 0.89 -15.32 -23.63
C HIS A 437 1.35 -16.26 -22.52
N ASN A 438 0.71 -16.19 -21.34
CA ASN A 438 0.99 -17.05 -20.19
C ASN A 438 2.44 -17.05 -19.67
N CYS A 439 3.29 -16.15 -20.18
CA CYS A 439 4.65 -15.95 -19.68
C CYS A 439 4.60 -15.17 -18.35
N CYS A 440 5.19 -15.74 -17.31
CA CYS A 440 5.11 -15.25 -15.93
C CYS A 440 6.43 -14.68 -15.40
N GLY A 441 7.51 -14.71 -16.20
CA GLY A 441 8.81 -14.19 -15.78
C GLY A 441 9.96 -14.73 -16.62
N VAL A 442 11.13 -14.15 -16.37
CA VAL A 442 12.40 -14.56 -16.98
C VAL A 442 13.33 -15.06 -15.88
N ILE A 443 13.83 -16.29 -16.02
CA ILE A 443 14.89 -16.82 -15.16
C ILE A 443 16.25 -16.57 -15.80
N CYS A 444 17.21 -16.05 -15.03
CA CYS A 444 18.59 -15.88 -15.47
C CYS A 444 19.59 -16.23 -14.37
N THR A 445 20.82 -16.53 -14.77
CA THR A 445 21.93 -16.73 -13.84
C THR A 445 22.79 -15.47 -13.82
N ILE A 446 23.13 -14.98 -12.64
CA ILE A 446 24.00 -13.83 -12.44
C ILE A 446 25.28 -14.29 -11.78
N ASP A 447 26.39 -13.94 -12.42
CA ASP A 447 27.71 -14.08 -11.83
C ASP A 447 28.05 -12.83 -11.01
N THR A 448 28.34 -13.05 -9.73
CA THR A 448 28.87 -12.03 -8.82
C THR A 448 30.19 -12.51 -8.25
N THR A 449 31.25 -11.76 -8.52
CA THR A 449 32.59 -12.00 -7.98
C THR A 449 32.77 -11.17 -6.71
N PHE A 450 33.00 -11.85 -5.58
CA PHE A 450 33.36 -11.22 -4.32
C PHE A 450 34.75 -11.76 -3.92
N GLY A 451 35.75 -10.90 -3.70
CA GLY A 451 37.05 -11.34 -3.21
C GLY A 451 38.21 -10.36 -3.44
N PRO A 452 39.22 -10.33 -2.55
CA PRO A 452 40.38 -9.48 -2.67
C PRO A 452 41.39 -10.03 -3.69
N ASN A 453 42.10 -9.12 -4.35
CA ASN A 453 43.35 -9.40 -5.03
C ASN A 453 44.40 -9.77 -3.96
N CYS A 454 44.48 -11.05 -3.58
CA CYS A 454 45.59 -11.62 -2.81
C CYS A 454 45.90 -13.02 -3.34
N ASP A 455 47.19 -13.26 -3.50
CA ASP A 455 47.79 -14.33 -4.30
C ASP A 455 47.24 -15.75 -4.05
N HIS A 456 47.05 -16.46 -5.17
CA HIS A 456 47.07 -17.91 -5.29
C HIS A 456 46.25 -18.73 -4.26
N GLU A 457 44.92 -18.68 -4.32
CA GLU A 457 44.04 -19.87 -4.22
C GLU A 457 42.59 -19.52 -4.57
N LYS A 458 42.08 -20.14 -5.65
CA LYS A 458 40.72 -20.15 -6.23
C LYS A 458 39.69 -19.15 -5.66
N ILE A 459 39.44 -18.08 -6.41
CA ILE A 459 38.26 -17.22 -6.27
C ILE A 459 37.01 -18.04 -6.56
N GLU A 460 36.21 -18.33 -5.53
CA GLU A 460 34.89 -18.96 -5.68
C GLU A 460 33.87 -17.91 -6.14
N SER A 461 33.65 -17.81 -7.46
CA SER A 461 32.55 -17.02 -8.01
C SER A 461 31.22 -17.55 -7.48
N THR A 462 30.49 -16.76 -6.71
CA THR A 462 29.15 -17.12 -6.25
C THR A 462 28.17 -16.80 -7.39
N GLN A 463 27.61 -17.85 -7.99
CA GLN A 463 26.61 -17.72 -9.06
C GLN A 463 25.20 -17.77 -8.43
N MET A 464 24.39 -16.76 -8.66
CA MET A 464 23.00 -16.69 -8.17
C MET A 464 22.01 -16.89 -9.33
N GLN A 465 20.92 -17.61 -9.07
CA GLN A 465 19.80 -17.71 -10.00
C GLN A 465 18.74 -16.71 -9.58
N VAL A 466 18.18 -15.96 -10.53
CA VAL A 466 17.13 -14.98 -10.25
C VAL A 466 15.97 -15.10 -11.22
N ILE A 467 14.77 -14.74 -10.77
CA ILE A 467 13.59 -14.57 -11.62
C ILE A 467 13.18 -13.12 -11.61
N VAL A 468 12.96 -12.56 -12.79
CA VAL A 468 12.62 -11.16 -13.01
C VAL A 468 11.31 -11.04 -13.78
N ASP A 469 10.47 -10.10 -13.36
CA ASP A 469 9.21 -9.77 -14.03
C ASP A 469 9.41 -8.68 -15.12
N PRO A 470 8.39 -8.33 -15.92
CA PRO A 470 8.56 -7.39 -17.03
C PRO A 470 8.79 -5.95 -16.58
N GLU A 471 8.56 -5.65 -15.30
CA GLU A 471 8.83 -4.36 -14.65
C GLU A 471 10.21 -4.31 -14.01
N MET A 472 11.05 -5.32 -14.25
CA MET A 472 12.41 -5.45 -13.70
C MET A 472 12.44 -5.71 -12.18
N ARG A 473 11.37 -6.25 -11.60
CA ARG A 473 11.33 -6.64 -10.18
C ARG A 473 11.82 -8.08 -10.02
N PHE A 474 12.61 -8.31 -8.98
CA PHE A 474 13.12 -9.63 -8.62
C PHE A 474 12.05 -10.40 -7.83
N ARG A 475 11.70 -11.62 -8.26
CA ARG A 475 10.62 -12.45 -7.70
C ARG A 475 11.09 -13.68 -6.95
N ASN A 476 12.32 -14.10 -7.23
CA ASN A 476 12.97 -15.20 -6.55
C ASN A 476 14.47 -15.08 -6.77
N ILE A 477 15.27 -15.38 -5.75
CA ILE A 477 16.72 -15.53 -5.83
C ILE A 477 17.08 -16.83 -5.13
N TRP A 478 17.93 -17.62 -5.75
CA TRP A 478 18.48 -18.85 -5.17
C TRP A 478 20.00 -18.87 -5.28
N PHE A 479 20.66 -19.33 -4.20
CA PHE A 479 22.10 -19.48 -4.09
C PHE A 479 22.49 -20.96 -4.16
N GLY A 480 23.40 -21.30 -5.08
CA GLY A 480 23.96 -22.64 -5.18
C GLY A 480 25.36 -22.74 -4.56
N PRO A 481 25.77 -23.92 -4.06
CA PRO A 481 27.14 -24.13 -3.58
C PRO A 481 28.16 -23.88 -4.70
N ALA A 482 29.25 -23.18 -4.36
CA ALA A 482 30.32 -22.84 -5.29
C ALA A 482 31.10 -24.09 -5.73
N GLY A 483 30.68 -24.67 -6.83
CA GLY A 483 31.37 -25.76 -7.53
C GLY A 483 30.96 -25.78 -8.99
N ARG A 484 31.79 -26.39 -9.86
CA ARG A 484 31.42 -26.63 -11.27
C ARG A 484 30.25 -27.62 -11.35
N LEU A 485 29.04 -27.12 -11.09
CA LEU A 485 27.79 -27.84 -11.26
C LEU A 485 27.05 -27.18 -12.42
N ASN A 486 26.73 -27.98 -13.44
CA ASN A 486 25.96 -27.55 -14.61
C ASN A 486 24.61 -26.93 -14.16
N HIS A 487 24.07 -25.98 -14.95
CA HIS A 487 22.76 -25.33 -14.72
C HIS A 487 21.64 -26.31 -14.32
N LEU A 488 21.71 -27.55 -14.81
CA LEU A 488 20.82 -28.66 -14.47
C LEU A 488 20.77 -28.96 -12.97
N ASN A 489 21.90 -29.19 -12.29
CA ASN A 489 21.89 -29.58 -10.86
C ASN A 489 21.41 -28.42 -9.96
N ARG A 490 21.56 -27.17 -10.42
CA ARG A 490 21.11 -25.98 -9.67
C ARG A 490 19.60 -25.79 -9.68
N LEU A 491 18.96 -26.06 -10.81
CA LEU A 491 17.51 -25.96 -10.89
C LEU A 491 16.83 -26.98 -9.98
N TYR A 492 17.26 -28.25 -10.00
CA TYR A 492 16.61 -29.32 -9.22
C TYR A 492 16.63 -29.08 -7.70
N ASP A 493 17.63 -28.38 -7.19
CA ASP A 493 17.78 -28.04 -5.77
C ASP A 493 17.10 -26.70 -5.38
N SER A 494 16.57 -25.96 -6.36
CA SER A 494 15.91 -24.67 -6.12
C SER A 494 14.49 -24.83 -5.57
N GLU A 495 14.07 -23.88 -4.72
CA GLU A 495 12.68 -23.78 -4.25
C GLU A 495 11.70 -23.68 -5.42
N LEU A 496 12.06 -22.91 -6.45
CA LEU A 496 11.30 -22.80 -7.70
C LEU A 496 10.95 -24.16 -8.29
N PHE A 497 11.94 -25.03 -8.48
CA PHE A 497 11.70 -26.36 -9.07
C PHE A 497 10.80 -27.21 -8.17
N GLN A 498 11.04 -27.20 -6.85
CA GLN A 498 10.23 -27.96 -5.91
C GLN A 498 8.76 -27.49 -5.89
N GLU A 499 8.51 -26.19 -5.92
CA GLU A 499 7.15 -25.62 -5.90
C GLU A 499 6.44 -25.81 -7.25
N CYS A 500 7.14 -25.65 -8.39
CA CYS A 500 6.58 -25.95 -9.71
C CYS A 500 6.26 -27.44 -9.87
N GLU A 501 7.12 -28.35 -9.42
CA GLU A 501 6.85 -29.80 -9.46
C GLU A 501 5.72 -30.21 -8.51
N LYS A 502 5.53 -29.48 -7.40
CA LYS A 502 4.36 -29.64 -6.52
C LYS A 502 3.09 -29.02 -7.12
N GLY A 503 3.18 -28.30 -8.25
CA GLY A 503 2.06 -27.59 -8.83
C GLY A 503 1.51 -26.49 -7.93
N THR A 504 2.31 -25.94 -7.01
CA THR A 504 1.93 -24.78 -6.19
C THR A 504 2.18 -23.47 -6.94
N TRP A 505 3.19 -23.42 -7.79
CA TRP A 505 3.50 -22.28 -8.68
C TRP A 505 3.26 -22.64 -10.15
N LEU A 506 2.97 -21.62 -10.98
CA LEU A 506 2.72 -21.72 -12.42
C LEU A 506 1.59 -22.71 -12.78
N ASN A 507 0.56 -22.78 -11.94
CA ASN A 507 -0.57 -23.71 -12.07
C ASN A 507 -1.87 -23.02 -12.54
N GLY A 508 -1.82 -21.76 -12.96
CA GLY A 508 -3.00 -20.95 -13.28
C GLY A 508 -3.58 -21.19 -14.67
N SER A 509 -3.99 -20.11 -15.34
CA SER A 509 -4.82 -20.18 -16.54
C SER A 509 -4.14 -20.90 -17.70
N LYS A 510 -4.86 -21.80 -18.38
CA LYS A 510 -4.37 -22.49 -19.58
C LYS A 510 -4.88 -21.81 -20.86
N LEU A 511 -3.98 -21.56 -21.81
CA LEU A 511 -4.28 -20.97 -23.10
C LEU A 511 -4.72 -22.04 -24.09
N LYS A 512 -5.92 -21.90 -24.66
CA LYS A 512 -6.39 -22.71 -25.79
C LYS A 512 -5.80 -22.17 -27.08
N VAL A 513 -4.87 -22.92 -27.66
CA VAL A 513 -4.14 -22.52 -28.87
C VAL A 513 -4.91 -22.88 -30.16
N ALA A 514 -5.90 -23.77 -30.07
CA ALA A 514 -6.85 -24.12 -31.15
C ALA A 514 -8.21 -24.55 -30.56
N LEU A 515 -9.28 -24.55 -31.39
CA LEU A 515 -10.66 -24.88 -31.00
C LEU A 515 -10.80 -26.23 -30.26
N ASP A 516 -9.98 -27.23 -30.62
CA ASP A 516 -9.91 -28.57 -29.99
C ASP A 516 -8.45 -29.00 -29.65
N GLY A 517 -7.55 -28.03 -29.48
CA GLY A 517 -6.11 -28.29 -29.29
C GLY A 517 -5.66 -28.41 -27.82
N PRO A 518 -4.48 -29.01 -27.55
CA PRO A 518 -3.86 -29.00 -26.22
C PRO A 518 -3.74 -27.58 -25.65
N GLU A 519 -3.89 -27.45 -24.34
CA GLU A 519 -3.81 -26.16 -23.65
C GLU A 519 -2.39 -25.92 -23.13
N VAL A 520 -1.90 -24.68 -23.24
CA VAL A 520 -0.58 -24.30 -22.73
C VAL A 520 -0.73 -23.57 -21.40
N GLY A 521 -0.14 -24.13 -20.34
CA GLY A 521 -0.17 -23.57 -18.99
C GLY A 521 0.69 -22.32 -18.84
N GLU A 522 0.81 -21.86 -17.60
CA GLU A 522 1.73 -20.78 -17.23
C GLU A 522 3.18 -21.26 -17.31
N TYR A 523 4.07 -20.39 -17.77
CA TYR A 523 5.49 -20.73 -17.91
C TYR A 523 6.38 -19.52 -17.66
N ILE A 524 7.65 -19.78 -17.34
CA ILE A 524 8.75 -18.82 -17.37
C ILE A 524 9.69 -19.14 -18.53
N ILE A 525 10.53 -18.18 -18.91
CA ILE A 525 11.55 -18.40 -19.96
C ILE A 525 12.95 -18.32 -19.39
N GLY A 526 13.83 -19.22 -19.84
CA GLY A 526 15.24 -19.26 -19.46
C GLY A 526 16.15 -19.30 -20.67
N ASP A 527 17.44 -19.06 -20.44
CA ASP A 527 18.48 -19.22 -21.46
C ASP A 527 18.66 -20.69 -21.90
N ALA A 528 19.46 -20.93 -22.95
CA ALA A 528 19.72 -22.26 -23.49
C ALA A 528 20.46 -23.20 -22.52
N GLY A 529 21.01 -22.68 -21.41
CA GLY A 529 21.64 -23.48 -20.36
C GLY A 529 20.65 -24.21 -19.47
N TYR A 530 19.38 -23.81 -19.46
CA TYR A 530 18.32 -24.46 -18.69
C TYR A 530 17.73 -25.69 -19.39
N PRO A 531 17.23 -26.69 -18.63
CA PRO A 531 16.42 -27.75 -19.22
C PRO A 531 15.08 -27.20 -19.72
N LEU A 532 14.58 -27.79 -20.81
CA LEU A 532 13.22 -27.54 -21.26
C LEU A 532 12.22 -28.35 -20.41
N LEU A 533 11.32 -27.66 -19.71
CA LEU A 533 10.28 -28.23 -18.85
C LEU A 533 8.90 -27.65 -19.18
N PRO A 534 7.79 -28.29 -18.78
CA PRO A 534 6.44 -27.81 -19.10
C PRO A 534 6.16 -26.36 -18.65
N TRP A 535 6.85 -25.91 -17.61
CA TRP A 535 6.74 -24.59 -17.00
C TRP A 535 8.01 -23.72 -17.21
N LEU A 536 9.06 -24.23 -17.88
CA LEU A 536 10.29 -23.50 -18.19
C LEU A 536 10.69 -23.70 -19.66
N LEU A 537 10.47 -22.65 -20.47
CA LEU A 537 10.72 -22.69 -21.91
C LEU A 537 12.08 -22.06 -22.27
N THR A 538 12.85 -22.77 -23.10
CA THR A 538 14.17 -22.37 -23.58
C THR A 538 14.17 -22.18 -25.11
N PRO A 539 15.08 -21.36 -25.66
CA PRO A 539 15.09 -21.08 -27.10
C PRO A 539 15.41 -22.35 -27.91
N TYR A 540 15.02 -22.35 -29.18
CA TYR A 540 15.46 -23.33 -30.17
C TYR A 540 16.95 -23.15 -30.50
N HIS A 541 17.61 -24.22 -30.93
CA HIS A 541 18.99 -24.14 -31.43
C HIS A 541 19.05 -23.29 -32.71
N GLU A 542 20.14 -22.54 -32.90
CA GLU A 542 20.29 -21.60 -34.03
C GLU A 542 20.27 -22.26 -35.41
N GLU A 543 20.46 -23.59 -35.48
CA GLU A 543 20.44 -24.40 -36.70
C GLU A 543 19.00 -24.74 -37.18
N ASP A 544 17.97 -24.38 -36.41
CA ASP A 544 16.57 -24.64 -36.74
C ASP A 544 15.99 -23.59 -37.72
N HIS A 545 15.89 -23.91 -39.00
CA HIS A 545 15.46 -22.99 -40.08
C HIS A 545 13.95 -22.75 -40.22
N SER A 546 13.13 -23.09 -39.23
CA SER A 546 11.68 -22.93 -39.35
C SER A 546 11.20 -21.54 -38.89
N ASP A 547 10.36 -20.88 -39.69
CA ASP A 547 9.85 -19.53 -39.43
C ASP A 547 9.19 -19.37 -38.05
N TYR A 548 8.44 -20.38 -37.59
CA TYR A 548 7.79 -20.33 -36.28
C TYR A 548 8.80 -20.43 -35.12
N LYS A 549 9.86 -21.23 -35.28
CA LYS A 549 10.94 -21.36 -34.28
C LYS A 549 11.77 -20.08 -34.19
N ALA A 550 12.09 -19.49 -35.35
CA ALA A 550 12.78 -18.21 -35.43
C ALA A 550 11.98 -17.08 -34.77
N GLU A 551 10.66 -17.04 -34.97
CA GLU A 551 9.77 -16.06 -34.35
C GLU A 551 9.70 -16.22 -32.82
N PHE A 552 9.66 -17.47 -32.33
CA PHE A 552 9.75 -17.73 -30.89
C PHE A 552 11.08 -17.24 -30.31
N ASN A 553 12.22 -17.58 -30.92
CA ASN A 553 13.54 -17.13 -30.47
C ASN A 553 13.68 -15.60 -30.47
N ARG A 554 13.09 -14.94 -31.47
CA ARG A 554 13.05 -13.47 -31.54
C ARG A 554 12.30 -12.86 -30.36
N ARG A 555 11.12 -13.38 -30.01
CA ARG A 555 10.31 -12.90 -28.87
C ARG A 555 10.95 -13.26 -27.53
N HIS A 556 11.49 -14.47 -27.42
CA HIS A 556 12.24 -14.94 -26.26
C HIS A 556 13.47 -14.05 -25.98
N SER A 557 14.29 -13.77 -26.99
CA SER A 557 15.44 -12.86 -26.88
C SER A 557 15.03 -11.44 -26.48
N ALA A 558 13.94 -10.92 -27.05
CA ALA A 558 13.41 -9.61 -26.67
C ALA A 558 12.93 -9.58 -25.20
N ALA A 559 12.24 -10.63 -24.75
CA ALA A 559 11.74 -10.74 -23.39
C ALA A 559 12.87 -10.93 -22.36
N THR A 560 13.88 -11.75 -22.65
CA THR A 560 15.04 -11.96 -21.76
C THR A 560 15.86 -10.70 -21.51
N THR A 561 15.76 -9.70 -22.40
CA THR A 561 16.41 -8.39 -22.22
C THR A 561 15.92 -7.68 -20.96
N CYS A 562 14.69 -7.90 -20.48
CA CYS A 562 14.21 -7.28 -19.22
C CYS A 562 15.04 -7.72 -18.01
N ALA A 563 15.41 -9.00 -17.92
CA ALA A 563 16.25 -9.51 -16.84
C ALA A 563 17.65 -8.89 -16.90
N MET A 564 18.26 -8.80 -18.09
CA MET A 564 19.57 -8.15 -18.24
C MET A 564 19.55 -6.67 -17.81
N LYS A 565 18.48 -5.95 -18.16
CA LYS A 565 18.27 -4.56 -17.74
C LYS A 565 18.09 -4.44 -16.23
N ALA A 566 17.33 -5.33 -15.60
CA ALA A 566 17.13 -5.36 -14.16
C ALA A 566 18.46 -5.56 -13.42
N VAL A 567 19.28 -6.51 -13.87
CA VAL A 567 20.60 -6.78 -13.29
C VAL A 567 21.57 -5.62 -13.49
N ALA A 568 21.56 -5.00 -14.67
CA ALA A 568 22.37 -3.81 -14.93
C ALA A 568 21.96 -2.63 -14.02
N ARG A 569 20.66 -2.37 -13.87
CA ARG A 569 20.13 -1.33 -12.98
C ARG A 569 20.46 -1.62 -11.51
N LEU A 570 20.32 -2.87 -11.08
CA LEU A 570 20.68 -3.31 -9.73
C LEU A 570 22.16 -3.03 -9.45
N LYS A 571 23.05 -3.47 -10.35
CA LYS A 571 24.49 -3.24 -10.21
C LYS A 571 24.85 -1.75 -10.27
N ASP A 572 24.22 -0.95 -11.13
CA ASP A 572 24.47 0.49 -11.25
C ASP A 572 24.01 1.30 -10.02
N THR A 573 22.94 0.85 -9.37
CA THR A 573 22.40 1.49 -8.15
C THR A 573 23.20 1.04 -6.94
N TRP A 574 23.35 -0.28 -6.77
CA TRP A 574 24.01 -0.90 -5.63
C TRP A 574 25.41 -1.35 -6.03
N LYS A 575 26.31 -0.37 -6.14
CA LYS A 575 27.66 -0.59 -6.66
C LYS A 575 28.50 -1.55 -5.82
N CYS A 576 28.12 -1.84 -4.58
CA CYS A 576 28.73 -2.92 -3.79
C CYS A 576 28.69 -4.29 -4.50
N LEU A 577 27.78 -4.49 -5.47
CA LEU A 577 27.64 -5.71 -6.27
C LEU A 577 28.51 -5.74 -7.54
N GLN A 578 29.23 -4.66 -7.87
CA GLN A 578 30.04 -4.54 -9.09
C GLN A 578 31.45 -5.16 -8.99
N GLY A 579 31.84 -5.65 -7.81
CA GLY A 579 33.06 -6.43 -7.63
C GLY A 579 34.30 -5.57 -7.38
N GLU A 580 34.49 -5.16 -6.13
CA GLU A 580 35.77 -4.68 -5.55
C GLU A 580 35.64 -4.50 -4.01
N MET A 581 34.68 -5.20 -3.41
CA MET A 581 34.47 -5.15 -1.97
C MET A 581 35.48 -6.09 -1.28
N PRO A 582 36.19 -5.64 -0.24
CA PRO A 582 36.80 -6.55 0.71
C PRO A 582 35.69 -7.48 1.22
N SER A 583 35.88 -8.79 1.05
CA SER A 583 34.86 -9.76 1.46
C SER A 583 34.44 -9.47 2.89
N PRO A 584 33.13 -9.38 3.21
CA PRO A 584 32.71 -9.46 4.59
C PRO A 584 33.26 -10.77 5.18
N VAL A 585 33.66 -10.74 6.44
CA VAL A 585 34.31 -11.86 7.14
C VAL A 585 33.41 -13.11 7.18
N ASN A 586 32.11 -12.94 6.96
CA ASN A 586 31.08 -13.99 7.04
C ASN A 586 30.28 -14.13 5.71
N PRO A 587 30.23 -15.33 5.10
CA PRO A 587 29.40 -15.63 3.92
C PRO A 587 27.91 -15.33 4.10
N ASN A 588 27.37 -15.45 5.32
CA ASN A 588 25.95 -15.15 5.59
C ASN A 588 25.63 -13.66 5.45
N THR A 589 26.56 -12.78 5.85
CA THR A 589 26.41 -11.33 5.73
C THR A 589 26.39 -10.91 4.25
N LEU A 590 27.16 -11.60 3.41
CA LEU A 590 27.14 -11.37 1.96
C LEU A 590 25.78 -11.69 1.34
N ILE A 591 25.19 -12.82 1.71
CA ILE A 591 23.85 -13.23 1.25
C ILE A 591 22.80 -12.19 1.67
N GLN A 592 22.85 -11.72 2.91
CA GLN A 592 21.95 -10.67 3.41
C GLN A 592 22.10 -9.36 2.64
N ILE A 593 23.32 -8.95 2.29
CA ILE A 593 23.56 -7.75 1.47
C ILE A 593 22.96 -7.92 0.08
N ILE A 594 23.17 -9.06 -0.58
CA ILE A 594 22.66 -9.30 -1.93
C ILE A 594 21.14 -9.25 -1.94
N TYR A 595 20.48 -9.99 -1.04
CA TYR A 595 19.03 -9.95 -0.95
C TYR A 595 18.50 -8.58 -0.52
N GLY A 596 19.17 -7.92 0.43
CA GLY A 596 18.83 -6.56 0.85
C GLY A 596 18.85 -5.57 -0.33
N CYS A 597 19.87 -5.64 -1.19
CA CYS A 597 19.94 -4.83 -2.42
C CYS A 597 18.81 -5.15 -3.39
N CYS A 598 18.44 -6.42 -3.58
CA CYS A 598 17.32 -6.82 -4.43
C CYS A 598 15.96 -6.36 -3.88
N MET A 599 15.76 -6.45 -2.56
CA MET A 599 14.57 -5.94 -1.89
C MET A 599 14.47 -4.42 -1.98
N LEU A 600 15.56 -3.70 -1.72
CA LEU A 600 15.62 -2.24 -1.88
C LEU A 600 15.35 -1.83 -3.33
N HIS A 601 15.85 -2.57 -4.31
CA HIS A 601 15.55 -2.34 -5.73
C HIS A 601 14.07 -2.50 -6.04
N ASN A 602 13.42 -3.54 -5.52
CA ASN A 602 11.97 -3.72 -5.68
C ASN A 602 11.19 -2.60 -5.00
N ILE A 603 11.56 -2.20 -3.78
CA ILE A 603 10.95 -1.09 -3.04
C ILE A 603 11.06 0.21 -3.84
N VAL A 604 12.23 0.50 -4.41
CA VAL A 604 12.43 1.69 -5.24
C VAL A 604 11.51 1.65 -6.46
N ILE A 605 11.41 0.52 -7.17
CA ILE A 605 10.48 0.39 -8.31
C ILE A 605 9.03 0.62 -7.87
N GLU A 606 8.59 -0.05 -6.81
CA GLU A 606 7.20 0.02 -6.35
C GLU A 606 6.81 1.43 -5.90
N MET A 607 7.68 2.09 -5.13
CA MET A 607 7.41 3.41 -4.57
C MET A 607 7.60 4.56 -5.57
N GLU A 608 8.36 4.34 -6.66
CA GLU A 608 8.59 5.36 -7.72
C GLU A 608 7.62 5.23 -8.89
N ASP A 609 7.13 4.02 -9.21
CA ASP A 609 6.05 3.79 -10.18
C ASP A 609 4.65 4.04 -9.56
N ASP A 610 4.59 4.33 -8.25
CA ASP A 610 3.40 4.58 -7.42
C ASP A 610 2.63 5.90 -7.71
N ALA A 611 2.77 6.46 -8.92
CA ALA A 611 1.69 7.29 -9.49
C ALA A 611 0.50 6.43 -9.94
N ALA A 612 0.66 5.10 -10.00
CA ALA A 612 -0.42 4.18 -10.30
C ALA A 612 -0.30 2.87 -9.50
N MET A 613 -1.14 2.75 -8.47
CA MET A 613 -1.73 1.47 -8.02
C MET A 613 -1.05 0.73 -6.84
N LEU A 614 -1.43 1.09 -5.61
CA LEU A 614 -1.36 0.19 -4.46
C LEU A 614 -2.75 -0.24 -3.97
N SER A 615 -2.95 -1.55 -3.94
CA SER A 615 -3.66 -2.28 -2.87
C SER A 615 -3.87 -3.74 -3.29
N SER A 616 -3.18 -4.66 -2.62
CA SER A 616 -3.87 -5.85 -2.10
C SER A 616 -3.05 -6.62 -1.05
N LYS A 617 -3.75 -6.92 0.04
CA LYS A 617 -3.40 -7.69 1.23
C LYS A 617 -3.55 -9.21 0.97
N TRP A 618 -2.75 -10.00 1.67
CA TRP A 618 -2.61 -11.46 1.63
C TRP A 618 -3.84 -12.33 1.98
N ARG A 619 -3.92 -13.57 1.42
CA ARG A 619 -4.15 -14.85 2.16
C ARG A 619 -4.09 -16.14 1.29
N ASN A 620 -3.63 -17.21 1.95
CA ASN A 620 -3.43 -18.64 1.56
C ASN A 620 -4.59 -19.39 0.86
N TYR A 621 -4.28 -20.44 0.06
CA TYR A 621 -4.75 -21.85 0.25
C TYR A 621 -4.08 -22.85 -0.75
N SER A 622 -4.24 -24.15 -0.47
CA SER A 622 -3.38 -25.30 -0.79
C SER A 622 -3.66 -26.13 -2.06
N LYS A 623 -2.60 -26.81 -2.52
CA LYS A 623 -2.46 -28.17 -3.13
C LYS A 623 -3.43 -28.67 -4.20
N GLU A 624 -2.86 -28.98 -5.37
CA GLU A 624 -3.02 -30.26 -6.07
C GLU A 624 -1.82 -30.50 -7.02
N VAL A 625 -1.07 -31.59 -6.81
CA VAL A 625 0.07 -32.00 -7.65
C VAL A 625 -0.42 -33.05 -8.65
N ARG A 626 -0.15 -32.90 -9.95
CA ARG A 626 -0.06 -34.04 -10.87
C ARG A 626 1.15 -33.90 -11.79
N GLN A 627 1.83 -35.02 -11.91
CA GLN A 627 3.07 -35.26 -12.63
C GLN A 627 2.73 -35.71 -14.05
N LEU A 628 3.21 -35.01 -15.09
CA LEU A 628 3.14 -35.45 -16.49
C LEU A 628 4.31 -34.86 -17.31
N ALA A 629 4.65 -35.58 -18.36
CA ALA A 629 6.00 -35.87 -18.82
C ALA A 629 6.67 -34.76 -19.67
N LYS A 630 8.00 -34.86 -19.82
CA LYS A 630 8.87 -34.06 -20.69
C LYS A 630 8.40 -33.94 -22.16
N GLU A 631 7.50 -34.81 -22.62
CA GLU A 631 6.88 -34.75 -23.95
C GLU A 631 5.89 -33.59 -24.11
N ASP A 632 5.36 -33.02 -23.02
CA ASP A 632 4.46 -31.87 -23.05
C ASP A 632 5.20 -30.54 -23.24
N ALA A 633 6.45 -30.42 -22.79
CA ALA A 633 7.21 -29.17 -22.84
C ALA A 633 7.60 -28.77 -24.28
N VAL A 634 8.11 -29.73 -25.06
CA VAL A 634 8.42 -29.51 -26.49
C VAL A 634 7.15 -29.18 -27.26
N ARG A 635 6.07 -29.93 -27.00
CA ARG A 635 4.77 -29.74 -27.63
C ARG A 635 4.18 -28.36 -27.32
N ALA A 636 4.23 -27.93 -26.06
CA ALA A 636 3.76 -26.62 -25.63
C ALA A 636 4.55 -25.49 -26.30
N ARG A 637 5.89 -25.61 -26.36
CA ARG A 637 6.75 -24.63 -27.05
C ARG A 637 6.45 -24.56 -28.55
N ASP A 638 6.34 -25.70 -29.22
CA ASP A 638 6.05 -25.75 -30.66
C ASP A 638 4.67 -25.16 -30.98
N MET A 639 3.66 -25.47 -30.16
CA MET A 639 2.30 -24.93 -30.31
C MET A 639 2.25 -23.41 -30.12
N LEU A 640 2.88 -22.89 -29.07
CA LEU A 640 3.00 -21.45 -28.85
C LEU A 640 3.70 -20.77 -30.02
N SER A 641 4.78 -21.36 -30.52
CA SER A 641 5.57 -20.82 -31.62
C SER A 641 4.74 -20.74 -32.92
N GLN A 642 3.94 -21.75 -33.21
CA GLN A 642 3.03 -21.74 -34.37
C GLN A 642 1.91 -20.70 -34.22
N TYR A 643 1.33 -20.59 -33.02
CA TYR A 643 0.32 -19.58 -32.72
C TYR A 643 0.83 -18.14 -32.85
N PHE A 644 2.06 -17.90 -32.39
CA PHE A 644 2.76 -16.64 -32.55
C PHE A 644 2.93 -16.22 -34.01
N LEU A 645 3.16 -17.18 -34.91
CA LEU A 645 3.23 -16.91 -36.34
C LEU A 645 1.85 -16.61 -36.94
N ALA A 646 0.81 -17.37 -36.55
CA ALA A 646 -0.55 -17.18 -37.02
C ALA A 646 -1.18 -15.83 -36.58
N SER A 647 -0.88 -15.36 -35.37
CA SER A 647 -1.38 -14.06 -34.87
C SER A 647 -0.80 -12.87 -35.64
N ARG A 648 0.43 -13.02 -36.16
CA ARG A 648 1.11 -11.98 -36.96
C ARG A 648 0.40 -11.74 -38.30
N SER A 649 -0.09 -12.81 -38.95
CA SER A 649 -0.84 -12.70 -40.20
C SER A 649 -2.21 -12.02 -40.05
N SER A 650 -2.84 -12.11 -38.87
CA SER A 650 -4.12 -11.44 -38.60
C SER A 650 -3.98 -9.94 -38.29
N GLU A 651 -2.85 -9.50 -37.74
CA GLU A 651 -2.58 -8.08 -37.45
C GLU A 651 -2.14 -7.32 -38.70
N SER A 652 -1.36 -7.94 -39.59
CA SER A 652 -0.96 -7.32 -40.87
C SER A 652 -2.14 -7.09 -41.84
N GLY A 653 -3.26 -7.78 -41.67
CA GLY A 653 -4.47 -7.59 -42.48
C GLY A 653 -5.39 -6.46 -42.02
N ARG A 654 -5.12 -5.83 -40.86
CA ARG A 654 -5.92 -4.71 -40.31
C ARG A 654 -5.30 -3.33 -40.51
N ALA A 655 -4.08 -3.27 -41.05
CA ALA A 655 -3.37 -2.03 -41.37
C ALA A 655 -3.20 -1.82 -42.89
N GLY A 656 -4.09 -2.41 -43.70
CA GLY A 656 -4.14 -2.29 -45.16
C GLY A 656 -5.25 -1.36 -45.62
#